data_AF-A0A965HUT6-F1
#
_entry.id   AF-A0A965HUT6-F1
#
_cell.length_a   1.000
_cell.length_b   1.000
_cell.length_c   1.000
_cell.angle_alpha   90.00
_cell.angle_beta   90.00
_cell.angle_gamma   90.00
#
_symmetry.space_group_name_H-M   'P 1'
#
loop_
_entity.id
_entity.type
_entity.pdbx_description
1 polymer ?
#
loop_
_entity_poly.entity_id
_entity_poly.type
_entity_poly.pdbx_seq_one_letter_code
_entity_poly.pdbx_strand_id
1 'polypeptide(L)'
;MSGARRLSAGGLIDRSQRIHFEFNGKRYSGHPGDTLASALLAQGVRIFGRSFKYHRARGVIGAWAEEPNALVQVGEDGFSTPNLRATQVEIYDGLIARTVSGWPSLKFDVGAVNNLVSRLLPAGFYYKTFMWPRRAWMRYEHFIRKAAGLGRTPEKPDPDRYDKRHAHCDVLVVGAGPAGLMAALAAGRSGARVILADDQARFGGDLLTSQPQIGGRPALDWVDRTVAELQEMPEVTLLQRATVVGYFDHNFLTINERRTHHLPPGSGDQRITRERLWRVRAKQVVLATGSIERPLVFDGNDAPGVMLCSAVSTYIRRYAVSPGKSAVVFTNNDSGYQAAVDMREAGIKVACVVDSRSASGQTVAAQMADLGIVVHFKHVISSAQTGSEGLTRVELSKLVASGETIYSHQGMIDCQILAMSGGWSPVVHLHSQSGAKPIYDADRVCFVPGKSIQAERSVGACRGSFALNACLSEGAKAGVDAASDAAFASPGVDVPSTDLRDEVPVEALWEVPTNMLDGDRSKKFVDYQNDTTASDIRLASREGYRSIEHVKRYTALGFGTDQGKLGNINGLAILGKTLNKEPGEVGTTTFRPNYTPVTFGAMAGRALGETLFDPVRKTAIHPWHVQRGAMFENVGQWKRPWYYPRAGETMHQAVDRECLATRKSVGVLDASTLGKIDIQGPDAAEFLNWIYTNNWSNLQPGRCRYGFMLGEDGMVMDDGVTTCIAPNHYLMTTTTGGAAHVMAWMERWLQTEWPHLKVYLTSVTDHWSVMSVAGPNARTVIQAAGCDVDLENDSFSFMSMREGTVAGIPARISRISFSGELAFEISVNANQGLALWRSVMAAGRVFCCERSTHDGRNTTLGCGRKTRSHKYLRKTERKRQSDLY
;
A
#
# COMPACT_ATOMS: atom_id res chain seq x y z
N MET A 1 33.26 -3.02 -27.56
CA MET A 1 32.84 -2.56 -26.22
C MET A 1 34.00 -1.79 -25.57
N SER A 2 34.17 -0.51 -25.89
CA SER A 2 35.32 0.33 -25.45
C SER A 2 35.00 1.27 -24.26
N GLY A 3 33.98 0.98 -23.47
CA GLY A 3 33.38 1.93 -22.52
C GLY A 3 33.08 1.40 -21.11
N ALA A 4 33.83 0.42 -20.60
CA ALA A 4 33.68 -0.02 -19.22
C ALA A 4 33.95 1.13 -18.23
N ARG A 5 33.03 1.32 -17.29
CA ARG A 5 33.04 2.40 -16.28
C ARG A 5 33.22 1.88 -14.85
N ARG A 6 33.33 0.57 -14.67
CA ARG A 6 33.61 -0.06 -13.37
C ARG A 6 35.05 0.20 -12.97
N LEU A 7 35.27 0.64 -11.74
CA LEU A 7 36.59 0.76 -11.13
C LEU A 7 37.17 -0.64 -10.87
N SER A 8 38.50 -0.76 -10.92
CA SER A 8 39.22 -2.02 -10.76
C SER A 8 39.04 -2.65 -9.39
N ALA A 9 38.83 -1.85 -8.34
CA ALA A 9 38.65 -2.28 -6.96
C ALA A 9 37.52 -1.49 -6.26
N GLY A 10 37.20 -1.87 -5.03
CA GLY A 10 36.20 -1.23 -4.18
C GLY A 10 34.75 -1.63 -4.49
N GLY A 11 33.81 -0.93 -3.84
CA GLY A 11 32.38 -1.20 -3.91
C GLY A 11 31.93 -2.31 -2.94
N LEU A 12 30.67 -2.22 -2.51
CA LEU A 12 29.96 -3.23 -1.72
C LEU A 12 29.24 -4.23 -2.64
N ILE A 13 30.01 -4.83 -3.54
CA ILE A 13 29.56 -5.79 -4.55
C ILE A 13 30.41 -7.07 -4.47
N ASP A 14 29.81 -8.23 -4.76
CA ASP A 14 30.56 -9.48 -4.85
C ASP A 14 31.22 -9.62 -6.21
N ARG A 15 32.52 -9.30 -6.27
CA ARG A 15 33.33 -9.39 -7.51
C ARG A 15 33.71 -10.82 -7.89
N SER A 16 33.50 -11.81 -7.01
CA SER A 16 33.81 -13.22 -7.29
C SER A 16 32.77 -13.87 -8.22
N GLN A 17 31.59 -13.27 -8.33
CA GLN A 17 30.48 -13.75 -9.13
C GLN A 17 30.08 -12.73 -10.20
N ARG A 18 29.49 -13.23 -11.29
CA ARG A 18 28.97 -12.41 -12.38
C ARG A 18 27.51 -12.76 -12.62
N ILE A 19 26.68 -11.73 -12.68
CA ILE A 19 25.25 -11.83 -12.98
C ILE A 19 25.02 -11.40 -14.42
N HIS A 20 24.22 -12.15 -15.17
CA HIS A 20 23.78 -11.80 -16.51
C HIS A 20 22.31 -11.35 -16.50
N PHE A 21 22.02 -10.25 -17.20
CA PHE A 21 20.67 -9.72 -17.30
C PHE A 21 20.45 -9.06 -18.66
N GLU A 22 19.19 -8.81 -18.99
CA GLU A 22 18.78 -8.15 -20.22
C GLU A 22 18.15 -6.78 -19.92
N PHE A 23 18.54 -5.77 -20.70
CA PHE A 23 17.91 -4.46 -20.70
C PHE A 23 17.61 -4.04 -22.14
N ASN A 24 16.34 -3.79 -22.45
CA ASN A 24 15.87 -3.41 -23.79
C ASN A 24 16.34 -4.37 -24.90
N GLY A 25 16.25 -5.69 -24.70
CA GLY A 25 16.66 -6.67 -25.71
C GLY A 25 18.17 -6.93 -25.78
N LYS A 26 18.98 -6.21 -25.00
CA LYS A 26 20.45 -6.33 -25.01
C LYS A 26 20.94 -6.95 -23.71
N ARG A 27 21.88 -7.89 -23.83
CA ARG A 27 22.53 -8.53 -22.69
C ARG A 27 23.59 -7.62 -22.05
N TYR A 28 23.58 -7.58 -20.73
CA TYR A 28 24.52 -6.88 -19.88
C TYR A 28 25.02 -7.83 -18.77
N SER A 29 25.98 -7.35 -17.99
CA SER A 29 26.46 -8.08 -16.82
C SER A 29 26.82 -7.14 -15.68
N GLY A 30 26.62 -7.61 -14.45
CA GLY A 30 27.03 -6.93 -13.22
C GLY A 30 27.45 -7.93 -12.16
N HIS A 31 27.41 -7.52 -10.89
CA HIS A 31 27.80 -8.31 -9.73
C HIS A 31 26.65 -8.37 -8.71
N PRO A 32 26.54 -9.43 -7.89
CA PRO A 32 25.66 -9.40 -6.73
C PRO A 32 25.94 -8.16 -5.88
N GLY A 33 24.88 -7.48 -5.44
CA GLY A 33 24.95 -6.18 -4.76
C GLY A 33 24.78 -4.98 -5.68
N ASP A 34 24.88 -5.12 -7.01
CA ASP A 34 24.50 -4.07 -7.95
C ASP A 34 22.99 -3.83 -7.95
N THR A 35 22.62 -2.58 -8.24
CA THR A 35 21.29 -2.24 -8.75
C THR A 35 21.32 -2.23 -10.28
N LEU A 36 20.15 -2.26 -10.91
CA LEU A 36 20.05 -2.15 -12.36
C LEU A 36 20.69 -0.84 -12.86
N ALA A 37 20.52 0.26 -12.12
CA ALA A 37 21.17 1.53 -12.42
C ALA A 37 22.69 1.44 -12.35
N SER A 38 23.26 0.92 -11.25
CA SER A 38 24.73 0.82 -11.11
C SER A 38 25.34 -0.11 -12.16
N ALA A 39 24.72 -1.24 -12.45
CA ALA A 39 25.19 -2.19 -13.45
C ALA A 39 25.13 -1.60 -14.88
N LEU A 40 24.08 -0.86 -15.22
CA LEU A 40 23.97 -0.19 -16.53
C LEU A 40 25.00 0.95 -16.68
N LEU A 41 25.18 1.78 -15.65
CA LEU A 41 26.21 2.83 -15.63
C LEU A 41 27.62 2.23 -15.79
N ALA A 42 27.90 1.12 -15.12
CA ALA A 42 29.18 0.41 -15.23
C ALA A 42 29.50 -0.05 -16.66
N GLN A 43 28.47 -0.25 -17.48
CA GLN A 43 28.55 -0.64 -18.88
C GLN A 43 28.44 0.57 -19.84
N GLY A 44 28.50 1.79 -19.30
CA GLY A 44 28.51 3.04 -20.06
C GLY A 44 27.14 3.53 -20.52
N VAL A 45 26.04 2.99 -20.00
CA VAL A 45 24.68 3.46 -20.32
C VAL A 45 24.42 4.78 -19.59
N ARG A 46 24.10 5.84 -20.32
CA ARG A 46 23.80 7.18 -19.76
C ARG A 46 22.33 7.60 -19.87
N ILE A 47 21.60 7.03 -20.83
CA ILE A 47 20.19 7.34 -21.08
C ILE A 47 19.36 6.17 -20.57
N PHE A 48 18.48 6.45 -19.63
CA PHE A 48 17.61 5.48 -18.97
C PHE A 48 16.14 5.63 -19.39
N GLY A 49 15.75 6.80 -19.88
CA GLY A 49 14.38 7.08 -20.24
C GLY A 49 14.24 8.31 -21.12
N ARG A 50 12.99 8.59 -21.48
CA ARG A 50 12.55 9.81 -22.15
C ARG A 50 11.49 10.50 -21.29
N SER A 51 11.55 11.82 -21.19
CA SER A 51 10.64 12.60 -20.38
C SER A 51 9.19 12.51 -20.91
N PHE A 52 8.21 12.60 -20.01
CA PHE A 52 6.80 12.35 -20.33
C PHE A 52 6.24 13.29 -21.41
N LYS A 53 6.44 14.60 -21.28
CA LYS A 53 5.81 15.61 -22.12
C LYS A 53 6.70 16.00 -23.30
N TYR A 54 7.98 16.24 -23.03
CA TYR A 54 8.92 16.76 -24.02
C TYR A 54 9.76 15.67 -24.71
N HIS A 55 9.68 14.41 -24.28
CA HIS A 55 10.51 13.32 -24.80
C HIS A 55 12.03 13.63 -24.79
N ARG A 56 12.45 14.44 -23.82
CA ARG A 56 13.88 14.76 -23.62
C ARG A 56 14.59 13.52 -23.09
N ALA A 57 15.82 13.28 -23.55
CA ALA A 57 16.61 12.17 -23.03
C ALA A 57 16.87 12.38 -21.54
N ARG A 58 16.68 11.37 -20.71
CA ARG A 58 16.92 11.42 -19.27
C ARG A 58 17.89 10.33 -18.82
N GLY A 59 18.80 10.71 -17.93
CA GLY A 59 19.67 9.79 -17.21
C GLY A 59 19.22 9.64 -15.75
N VAL A 60 19.90 8.79 -14.99
CA VAL A 60 19.78 8.80 -13.53
C VAL A 60 20.19 10.17 -12.99
N ILE A 61 19.52 10.61 -11.92
CA ILE A 61 19.83 11.84 -11.20
C ILE A 61 20.10 11.55 -9.71
N GLY A 62 19.38 10.59 -9.13
CA GLY A 62 19.55 10.10 -7.77
C GLY A 62 20.17 8.71 -7.70
N ALA A 63 20.13 8.11 -6.51
CA ALA A 63 20.61 6.75 -6.25
C ALA A 63 19.61 5.89 -5.47
N TRP A 64 18.50 6.46 -4.98
CA TRP A 64 17.49 5.72 -4.19
C TRP A 64 16.05 6.04 -4.60
N ALA A 65 15.15 6.20 -3.61
CA ALA A 65 13.71 6.38 -3.77
C ALA A 65 13.32 7.75 -4.37
N GLU A 66 14.24 8.71 -4.37
CA GLU A 66 14.12 10.04 -4.96
C GLU A 66 14.28 10.06 -6.48
N GLU A 67 14.76 8.97 -7.10
CA GLU A 67 14.98 8.88 -8.55
C GLU A 67 13.65 9.02 -9.35
N PRO A 68 13.50 10.06 -10.19
CA PRO A 68 12.29 10.32 -10.98
C PRO A 68 12.39 9.88 -12.45
N ASN A 69 13.58 9.66 -13.00
CA ASN A 69 13.81 9.48 -14.44
C ASN A 69 13.93 8.00 -14.84
N ALA A 70 14.72 7.23 -14.10
CA ALA A 70 15.12 5.87 -14.48
C ALA A 70 14.04 4.83 -14.10
N LEU A 71 12.84 4.99 -14.65
CA LEU A 71 11.72 4.06 -14.47
C LEU A 71 11.78 2.92 -15.49
N VAL A 72 11.62 1.69 -15.00
CA VAL A 72 11.71 0.46 -15.78
C VAL A 72 10.54 -0.47 -15.50
N GLN A 73 10.27 -1.35 -16.45
CA GLN A 73 9.41 -2.52 -16.28
C GLN A 73 10.29 -3.76 -16.17
N VAL A 74 10.12 -4.54 -15.10
CA VAL A 74 10.96 -5.72 -14.80
C VAL A 74 10.11 -6.98 -14.86
N GLY A 75 10.64 -8.04 -15.46
CA GLY A 75 9.95 -9.31 -15.65
C GLY A 75 9.05 -9.32 -16.89
N GLU A 76 8.44 -10.48 -17.14
CA GLU A 76 7.56 -10.74 -18.29
C GLU A 76 6.27 -11.41 -17.83
N ASP A 77 5.24 -11.40 -18.68
CA ASP A 77 3.97 -12.06 -18.40
C ASP A 77 3.36 -11.65 -17.04
N GLY A 78 2.89 -12.60 -16.23
CA GLY A 78 2.30 -12.34 -14.91
C GLY A 78 3.30 -11.87 -13.85
N PHE A 79 4.61 -12.07 -14.06
CA PHE A 79 5.66 -11.60 -13.16
C PHE A 79 6.09 -10.15 -13.44
N SER A 80 5.62 -9.57 -14.55
CA SER A 80 5.98 -8.22 -14.96
C SER A 80 5.53 -7.18 -13.93
N THR A 81 6.43 -6.28 -13.54
CA THR A 81 6.15 -5.18 -12.61
C THR A 81 6.57 -3.85 -13.25
N PRO A 82 5.62 -2.93 -13.54
CA PRO A 82 5.92 -1.66 -14.18
C PRO A 82 6.40 -0.59 -13.18
N ASN A 83 7.07 0.45 -13.71
CA ASN A 83 7.45 1.68 -12.98
C ASN A 83 8.34 1.46 -11.75
N LEU A 84 9.17 0.41 -11.76
CA LEU A 84 10.22 0.25 -10.76
C LEU A 84 11.35 1.24 -11.04
N ARG A 85 11.99 1.77 -10.00
CA ARG A 85 13.17 2.63 -10.15
C ARG A 85 14.40 1.75 -10.34
N ALA A 86 15.15 1.94 -11.42
CA ALA A 86 16.37 1.19 -11.68
C ALA A 86 17.39 1.29 -10.53
N THR A 87 17.34 2.37 -9.75
CA THR A 87 18.15 2.62 -8.56
C THR A 87 17.82 1.72 -7.36
N GLN A 88 16.66 1.07 -7.34
CA GLN A 88 16.22 0.18 -6.25
C GLN A 88 15.99 -1.26 -6.70
N VAL A 89 16.15 -1.56 -7.99
CA VAL A 89 16.06 -2.92 -8.53
C VAL A 89 17.41 -3.60 -8.37
N GLU A 90 17.52 -4.52 -7.41
CA GLU A 90 18.69 -5.41 -7.29
C GLU A 90 18.73 -6.36 -8.49
N ILE A 91 19.90 -6.51 -9.14
CA ILE A 91 20.01 -7.45 -10.26
C ILE A 91 20.13 -8.89 -9.76
N TYR A 92 19.53 -9.83 -10.50
CA TYR A 92 19.70 -11.27 -10.35
C TYR A 92 19.91 -11.91 -11.71
N ASP A 93 20.42 -13.15 -11.73
CA ASP A 93 20.73 -13.85 -12.98
C ASP A 93 19.45 -14.14 -13.77
N GLY A 94 19.45 -13.76 -15.04
CA GLY A 94 18.29 -13.84 -15.92
C GLY A 94 17.27 -12.70 -15.76
N LEU A 95 17.56 -11.64 -15.01
CA LEU A 95 16.66 -10.47 -14.92
C LEU A 95 16.40 -9.87 -16.31
N ILE A 96 15.14 -9.59 -16.62
CA ILE A 96 14.72 -8.91 -17.85
C ILE A 96 14.11 -7.56 -17.47
N ALA A 97 14.64 -6.47 -18.00
CA ALA A 97 14.12 -5.13 -17.80
C ALA A 97 13.95 -4.36 -19.12
N ARG A 98 12.95 -3.49 -19.17
CA ARG A 98 12.64 -2.65 -20.33
C ARG A 98 12.30 -1.24 -19.90
N THR A 99 12.57 -0.27 -20.76
CA THR A 99 12.19 1.13 -20.50
C THR A 99 10.70 1.34 -20.67
N VAL A 100 10.13 2.24 -19.87
CA VAL A 100 8.70 2.57 -19.94
C VAL A 100 8.38 3.64 -20.99
N SER A 101 9.41 4.30 -21.54
CA SER A 101 9.29 5.34 -22.57
C SER A 101 10.40 5.25 -23.63
N GLY A 102 10.27 6.01 -24.72
CA GLY A 102 11.26 6.15 -25.79
C GLY A 102 11.09 5.20 -26.97
N TRP A 103 10.03 5.38 -27.77
CA TRP A 103 9.74 4.55 -28.94
C TRP A 103 10.23 5.18 -30.26
N PRO A 104 10.79 4.41 -31.20
CA PRO A 104 11.07 2.97 -31.14
C PRO A 104 12.30 2.59 -30.30
N SER A 105 13.17 3.55 -29.96
CA SER A 105 14.29 3.31 -29.05
C SER A 105 14.66 4.57 -28.26
N LEU A 106 15.38 4.41 -27.15
CA LEU A 106 15.87 5.56 -26.38
C LEU A 106 16.75 6.51 -27.19
N LYS A 107 17.46 6.03 -28.23
CA LYS A 107 18.30 6.88 -29.09
C LYS A 107 17.48 7.62 -30.14
N PHE A 108 16.50 6.94 -30.73
CA PHE A 108 15.62 7.46 -31.77
C PHE A 108 14.19 7.44 -31.25
N ASP A 109 13.75 8.55 -30.65
CA ASP A 109 12.39 8.75 -30.15
C ASP A 109 11.64 9.70 -31.09
N VAL A 110 10.57 9.20 -31.73
CA VAL A 110 9.74 10.00 -32.65
C VAL A 110 9.02 11.14 -31.91
N GLY A 111 8.68 10.95 -30.64
CA GLY A 111 8.05 11.95 -29.78
C GLY A 111 8.95 13.15 -29.46
N ALA A 112 10.26 13.08 -29.75
CA ALA A 112 11.19 14.20 -29.53
C ALA A 112 10.80 15.46 -30.34
N VAL A 113 9.98 15.34 -31.39
CA VAL A 113 9.39 16.46 -32.13
C VAL A 113 8.57 17.38 -31.21
N ASN A 114 7.93 16.84 -30.15
CA ASN A 114 7.18 17.63 -29.17
C ASN A 114 8.04 18.70 -28.50
N ASN A 115 9.35 18.47 -28.37
CA ASN A 115 10.28 19.44 -27.81
C ASN A 115 10.40 20.71 -28.70
N LEU A 116 10.31 20.56 -30.03
CA LEU A 116 10.39 21.68 -30.99
C LEU A 116 9.19 22.62 -30.91
N VAL A 117 8.01 22.07 -30.60
CA VAL A 117 6.75 22.83 -30.44
C VAL A 117 6.40 23.11 -28.97
N SER A 118 7.35 22.93 -28.05
CA SER A 118 7.09 22.96 -26.60
C SER A 118 6.48 24.28 -26.07
N ARG A 119 6.63 25.41 -26.78
CA ARG A 119 5.97 26.69 -26.46
C ARG A 119 4.44 26.61 -26.55
N LEU A 120 3.90 25.71 -27.37
CA LEU A 120 2.46 25.46 -27.50
C LEU A 120 1.94 24.48 -26.44
N LEU A 121 2.83 23.93 -25.60
CA LEU A 121 2.51 22.97 -24.55
C LEU A 121 2.84 23.57 -23.17
N PRO A 122 2.23 24.69 -22.71
CA PRO A 122 2.44 25.20 -21.36
C PRO A 122 1.83 24.28 -20.30
N ALA A 123 2.12 24.51 -19.01
CA ALA A 123 1.33 23.92 -17.93
C ALA A 123 -0.17 24.18 -18.14
N GLY A 124 -0.99 23.17 -17.79
CA GLY A 124 -2.44 23.23 -17.98
C GLY A 124 -2.94 23.05 -19.43
N PHE A 125 -2.05 22.94 -20.44
CA PHE A 125 -2.44 22.73 -21.84
C PHE A 125 -3.44 21.59 -22.03
N TYR A 126 -3.21 20.45 -21.38
CA TYR A 126 -4.09 19.28 -21.50
C TYR A 126 -5.53 19.57 -21.06
N TYR A 127 -5.70 20.33 -19.97
CA TYR A 127 -7.02 20.72 -19.46
C TYR A 127 -7.71 21.70 -20.41
N LYS A 128 -6.96 22.64 -20.99
CA LYS A 128 -7.49 23.67 -21.89
C LYS A 128 -7.86 23.11 -23.27
N THR A 129 -7.12 22.12 -23.77
CA THR A 129 -7.26 21.63 -25.16
C THR A 129 -8.05 20.33 -25.29
N PHE A 130 -7.87 19.35 -24.40
CA PHE A 130 -8.43 18.00 -24.61
C PHE A 130 -9.72 17.72 -23.83
N MET A 131 -10.14 18.57 -22.90
CA MET A 131 -11.42 18.39 -22.20
C MET A 131 -12.64 18.77 -23.06
N TRP A 132 -12.42 19.37 -24.23
CA TRP A 132 -13.47 19.78 -25.16
C TRP A 132 -13.17 19.32 -26.60
N PRO A 133 -14.17 18.87 -27.37
CA PRO A 133 -15.53 18.54 -26.93
C PRO A 133 -15.54 17.23 -26.11
N ARG A 134 -16.41 17.15 -25.09
CA ARG A 134 -16.49 16.00 -24.15
C ARG A 134 -16.58 14.63 -24.86
N ARG A 135 -17.26 14.56 -26.00
CA ARG A 135 -17.41 13.33 -26.81
C ARG A 135 -16.07 12.81 -27.38
N ALA A 136 -15.09 13.69 -27.57
CA ALA A 136 -13.77 13.33 -28.09
C ALA A 136 -12.80 12.84 -27.00
N TRP A 137 -13.13 13.00 -25.71
CA TRP A 137 -12.25 12.63 -24.60
C TRP A 137 -11.77 11.17 -24.67
N MET A 138 -12.68 10.20 -24.89
CA MET A 138 -12.30 8.78 -24.98
C MET A 138 -11.30 8.50 -26.11
N ARG A 139 -11.34 9.30 -27.19
CA ARG A 139 -10.37 9.20 -28.28
C ARG A 139 -9.03 9.81 -27.88
N TYR A 140 -9.04 11.03 -27.31
CA TYR A 140 -7.82 11.69 -26.85
C TYR A 140 -7.11 10.86 -25.77
N GLU A 141 -7.87 10.34 -24.80
CA GLU A 141 -7.38 9.49 -23.72
C GLU A 141 -6.63 8.26 -24.25
N HIS A 142 -7.16 7.59 -25.27
CA HIS A 142 -6.51 6.43 -25.88
C HIS A 142 -5.10 6.74 -26.41
N PHE A 143 -4.91 7.91 -27.03
CA PHE A 143 -3.60 8.32 -27.55
C PHE A 143 -2.69 8.90 -26.46
N ILE A 144 -3.24 9.72 -25.55
CA ILE A 144 -2.49 10.31 -24.43
C ILE A 144 -1.92 9.22 -23.52
N ARG A 145 -2.68 8.14 -23.24
CA ARG A 145 -2.20 7.00 -22.44
C ARG A 145 -0.96 6.33 -23.04
N LYS A 146 -0.86 6.25 -24.37
CA LYS A 146 0.32 5.70 -25.05
C LYS A 146 1.55 6.61 -24.93
N ALA A 147 1.34 7.91 -24.73
CA ALA A 147 2.38 8.91 -24.53
C ALA A 147 2.67 9.19 -23.04
N ALA A 148 1.99 8.51 -22.10
CA ALA A 148 2.02 8.81 -20.66
C ALA A 148 3.37 8.56 -19.95
N GLY A 149 4.37 7.98 -20.62
CA GLY A 149 5.69 7.74 -20.05
C GLY A 149 5.71 6.76 -18.86
N LEU A 150 4.67 5.92 -18.71
CA LEU A 150 4.52 4.94 -17.66
C LEU A 150 4.49 3.51 -18.24
N GLY A 151 4.88 2.54 -17.42
CA GLY A 151 4.91 1.11 -17.76
C GLY A 151 3.52 0.51 -17.93
N ARG A 152 3.48 -0.71 -18.47
CA ARG A 152 2.24 -1.43 -18.79
C ARG A 152 1.87 -2.39 -17.66
N THR A 153 0.59 -2.39 -17.28
CA THR A 153 0.04 -3.39 -16.36
C THR A 153 0.04 -4.77 -17.03
N PRO A 154 0.42 -5.85 -16.31
CA PRO A 154 0.31 -7.22 -16.81
C PRO A 154 -1.13 -7.60 -17.16
N GLU A 155 -1.31 -8.41 -18.21
CA GLU A 155 -2.60 -8.98 -18.60
C GLU A 155 -2.89 -10.32 -17.90
N LYS A 156 -1.84 -11.06 -17.53
CA LYS A 156 -1.94 -12.34 -16.83
C LYS A 156 -2.02 -12.12 -15.31
N PRO A 157 -2.70 -13.01 -14.56
CA PRO A 157 -2.72 -12.96 -13.10
C PRO A 157 -1.30 -13.01 -12.52
N ASP A 158 -1.10 -12.27 -11.43
CA ASP A 158 0.14 -12.30 -10.65
C ASP A 158 0.30 -13.68 -9.98
N PRO A 159 1.35 -14.44 -10.31
CA PRO A 159 1.59 -15.77 -9.74
C PRO A 159 2.20 -15.73 -8.32
N ASP A 160 2.66 -14.57 -7.85
CA ASP A 160 3.33 -14.45 -6.56
C ASP A 160 2.39 -14.53 -5.37
N ARG A 161 2.97 -14.89 -4.22
CA ARG A 161 2.25 -14.98 -2.93
C ARG A 161 2.61 -13.80 -2.04
N TYR A 162 1.60 -13.27 -1.38
CA TYR A 162 1.73 -12.13 -0.46
C TYR A 162 1.13 -12.47 0.89
N ASP A 163 1.63 -11.89 1.98
CA ASP A 163 1.04 -12.03 3.31
C ASP A 163 1.10 -10.74 4.13
N LYS A 164 0.45 -10.79 5.29
CA LYS A 164 0.39 -9.73 6.28
C LYS A 164 0.85 -10.27 7.62
N ARG A 165 1.55 -9.47 8.41
CA ARG A 165 1.93 -9.82 9.77
C ARG A 165 1.58 -8.68 10.72
N HIS A 166 0.91 -9.00 11.82
CA HIS A 166 0.62 -8.03 12.88
C HIS A 166 1.64 -8.22 14.00
N ALA A 167 2.21 -7.11 14.49
CA ALA A 167 3.24 -7.12 15.52
C ALA A 167 3.05 -5.96 16.50
N HIS A 168 3.54 -6.15 17.72
CA HIS A 168 3.72 -5.08 18.70
C HIS A 168 5.21 -4.97 19.02
N CYS A 169 5.67 -3.76 19.32
CA CYS A 169 7.01 -3.53 19.84
C CYS A 169 6.99 -2.40 20.87
N ASP A 170 8.01 -2.36 21.70
CA ASP A 170 8.20 -1.27 22.67
C ASP A 170 8.83 -0.07 21.95
N VAL A 171 9.83 -0.29 21.09
CA VAL A 171 10.44 0.76 20.26
C VAL A 171 10.49 0.34 18.78
N LEU A 172 9.91 1.14 17.88
CA LEU A 172 10.12 1.02 16.43
C LEU A 172 11.12 2.08 15.98
N VAL A 173 12.22 1.66 15.37
CA VAL A 173 13.22 2.54 14.76
C VAL A 173 13.08 2.48 13.24
N VAL A 174 12.95 3.65 12.63
CA VAL A 174 12.73 3.80 11.18
C VAL A 174 13.96 4.41 10.51
N GLY A 175 14.64 3.62 9.68
CA GLY A 175 15.91 3.97 9.04
C GLY A 175 17.09 3.45 9.84
N ALA A 176 18.05 2.79 9.17
CA ALA A 176 19.23 2.18 9.76
C ALA A 176 20.53 2.89 9.33
N GLY A 177 20.47 4.23 9.22
CA GLY A 177 21.66 5.07 9.21
C GLY A 177 22.33 5.16 10.58
N PRO A 178 23.35 6.02 10.76
CA PRO A 178 24.08 6.15 12.02
C PRO A 178 23.16 6.44 13.22
N ALA A 179 22.22 7.38 13.07
CA ALA A 179 21.27 7.72 14.13
C ALA A 179 20.33 6.55 14.48
N GLY A 180 19.84 5.83 13.48
CA GLY A 180 18.94 4.70 13.67
C GLY A 180 19.62 3.49 14.30
N LEU A 181 20.85 3.18 13.88
CA LEU A 181 21.65 2.11 14.49
C LEU A 181 21.96 2.40 15.95
N MET A 182 22.34 3.64 16.29
CA MET A 182 22.54 4.04 17.69
C MET A 182 21.24 3.97 18.52
N ALA A 183 20.11 4.39 17.95
CA ALA A 183 18.81 4.31 18.63
C ALA A 183 18.39 2.86 18.87
N ALA A 184 18.54 2.00 17.87
CA ALA A 184 18.23 0.58 17.99
C ALA A 184 19.14 -0.11 19.01
N LEU A 185 20.44 0.22 19.03
CA LEU A 185 21.39 -0.33 19.99
C LEU A 185 21.05 0.08 21.43
N ALA A 186 20.81 1.38 21.65
CA ALA A 186 20.45 1.91 22.97
C ALA A 186 19.12 1.34 23.48
N ALA A 187 18.13 1.19 22.61
CA ALA A 187 16.86 0.57 22.97
C ALA A 187 17.02 -0.95 23.17
N GLY A 188 17.75 -1.64 22.31
CA GLY A 188 17.94 -3.10 22.36
C GLY A 188 18.68 -3.55 23.63
N ARG A 189 19.72 -2.83 24.05
CA ARG A 189 20.46 -3.10 25.30
C ARG A 189 19.63 -2.96 26.57
N SER A 190 18.47 -2.30 26.51
CA SER A 190 17.53 -2.23 27.63
C SER A 190 16.69 -3.51 27.81
N GLY A 191 16.70 -4.42 26.83
CA GLY A 191 15.80 -5.58 26.78
C GLY A 191 14.40 -5.27 26.24
N ALA A 192 14.14 -4.04 25.80
CA ALA A 192 12.90 -3.67 25.13
C ALA A 192 12.73 -4.44 23.80
N ARG A 193 11.48 -4.70 23.39
CA ARG A 193 11.22 -5.22 22.04
C ARG A 193 11.43 -4.14 21.00
N VAL A 194 12.45 -4.31 20.18
CA VAL A 194 12.83 -3.35 19.14
C VAL A 194 12.56 -3.93 17.76
N ILE A 195 11.95 -3.13 16.88
CA ILE A 195 11.96 -3.40 15.45
C ILE A 195 12.79 -2.29 14.79
N LEU A 196 13.83 -2.65 14.04
CA LEU A 196 14.58 -1.74 13.18
C LEU A 196 14.24 -2.06 11.72
N ALA A 197 13.67 -1.10 10.99
CA ALA A 197 13.30 -1.27 9.59
C ALA A 197 14.00 -0.24 8.69
N ASP A 198 14.60 -0.73 7.60
CA ASP A 198 15.31 0.08 6.62
C ASP A 198 14.99 -0.37 5.19
N ASP A 199 14.87 0.59 4.27
CA ASP A 199 14.46 0.29 2.90
C ASP A 199 15.56 -0.30 2.02
N GLN A 200 16.82 -0.26 2.47
CA GLN A 200 17.97 -0.73 1.71
C GLN A 200 18.31 -2.21 1.96
N ALA A 201 19.12 -2.76 1.06
CA ALA A 201 19.59 -4.15 1.10
C ALA A 201 20.58 -4.45 2.25
N ARG A 202 21.24 -3.42 2.79
CA ARG A 202 22.21 -3.49 3.88
C ARG A 202 22.00 -2.29 4.80
N PHE A 203 22.12 -2.49 6.10
CA PHE A 203 22.09 -1.41 7.09
C PHE A 203 23.36 -0.56 7.05
N GLY A 204 23.29 0.68 7.49
CA GLY A 204 24.37 1.66 7.50
C GLY A 204 23.96 3.02 6.92
N GLY A 205 22.90 3.07 6.11
CA GLY A 205 22.41 4.30 5.49
C GLY A 205 23.51 5.01 4.70
N ASP A 206 23.74 6.29 4.98
CA ASP A 206 24.78 7.10 4.31
C ASP A 206 26.21 6.59 4.56
N LEU A 207 26.48 5.88 5.67
CA LEU A 207 27.81 5.34 5.96
C LEU A 207 28.28 4.29 4.92
N LEU A 208 27.34 3.73 4.16
CA LEU A 208 27.63 2.85 3.02
C LEU A 208 28.27 3.59 1.84
N THR A 209 28.20 4.92 1.84
CA THR A 209 28.75 5.83 0.84
C THR A 209 29.85 6.71 1.41
N SER A 210 29.62 7.41 2.53
CA SER A 210 30.50 8.50 3.01
C SER A 210 31.82 8.05 3.64
N GLN A 211 31.97 6.76 3.98
CA GLN A 211 33.18 6.12 4.52
C GLN A 211 34.00 6.94 5.55
N PRO A 212 33.39 7.58 6.58
CA PRO A 212 34.14 8.29 7.61
C PRO A 212 34.85 7.32 8.58
N GLN A 213 35.66 7.86 9.51
CA GLN A 213 36.12 7.11 10.67
C GLN A 213 35.18 7.27 11.86
N ILE A 214 34.91 6.16 12.56
CA ILE A 214 34.11 6.10 13.79
C ILE A 214 34.93 5.34 14.84
N GLY A 215 35.27 5.99 15.94
CA GLY A 215 36.12 5.43 16.99
C GLY A 215 37.52 5.05 16.48
N GLY A 216 38.07 5.83 15.55
CA GLY A 216 39.39 5.58 14.93
C GLY A 216 39.45 4.38 13.99
N ARG A 217 38.31 3.86 13.54
CA ARG A 217 38.20 2.73 12.59
C ARG A 217 37.27 3.09 11.43
N PRO A 218 37.36 2.38 10.28
CA PRO A 218 36.41 2.56 9.18
C PRO A 218 34.95 2.42 9.65
N ALA A 219 34.06 3.31 9.20
CA ALA A 219 32.66 3.31 9.62
C ALA A 219 31.93 1.98 9.36
N LEU A 220 32.28 1.26 8.29
CA LEU A 220 31.66 -0.03 7.98
C LEU A 220 31.98 -1.12 9.02
N ASP A 221 33.18 -1.10 9.61
CA ASP A 221 33.53 -2.00 10.71
C ASP A 221 32.68 -1.72 11.95
N TRP A 222 32.30 -0.46 12.17
CA TRP A 222 31.38 -0.09 13.24
C TRP A 222 29.94 -0.53 12.92
N VAL A 223 29.48 -0.35 11.69
CA VAL A 223 28.16 -0.83 11.23
C VAL A 223 28.06 -2.34 11.41
N ASP A 224 29.03 -3.11 10.93
CA ASP A 224 28.99 -4.57 10.97
C ASP A 224 28.98 -5.10 12.40
N ARG A 225 29.78 -4.52 13.31
CA ARG A 225 29.76 -4.87 14.74
C ARG A 225 28.44 -4.51 15.41
N THR A 226 27.90 -3.33 15.13
CA THR A 226 26.62 -2.88 15.70
C THR A 226 25.47 -3.77 15.24
N VAL A 227 25.45 -4.13 13.96
CA VAL A 227 24.43 -5.04 13.41
C VAL A 227 24.58 -6.45 13.98
N ALA A 228 25.81 -6.98 14.11
CA ALA A 228 26.05 -8.28 14.72
C ALA A 228 25.55 -8.32 16.17
N GLU A 229 25.84 -7.28 16.95
CA GLU A 229 25.34 -7.18 18.33
C GLU A 229 23.80 -7.14 18.38
N LEU A 230 23.16 -6.34 17.51
CA LEU A 230 21.70 -6.29 17.42
C LEU A 230 21.08 -7.63 17.01
N GLN A 231 21.76 -8.42 16.17
CA GLN A 231 21.29 -9.75 15.75
C GLN A 231 21.31 -10.78 16.89
N GLU A 232 22.23 -10.64 17.84
CA GLU A 232 22.34 -11.52 19.01
C GLU A 232 21.28 -11.21 20.08
N MET A 233 20.62 -10.06 20.01
CA MET A 233 19.58 -9.67 20.97
C MET A 233 18.23 -10.33 20.64
N PRO A 234 17.66 -11.15 21.56
CA PRO A 234 16.46 -11.95 21.26
C PRO A 234 15.19 -11.14 20.99
N GLU A 235 15.09 -9.95 21.59
CA GLU A 235 13.92 -9.06 21.46
C GLU A 235 14.08 -8.01 20.35
N VAL A 236 15.15 -8.10 19.55
CA VAL A 236 15.42 -7.19 18.43
C VAL A 236 15.07 -7.89 17.11
N THR A 237 14.18 -7.29 16.33
CA THR A 237 13.86 -7.72 14.96
C THR A 237 14.46 -6.74 13.97
N LEU A 238 15.32 -7.26 13.09
CA LEU A 238 15.96 -6.49 12.02
C LEU A 238 15.31 -6.76 10.67
N LEU A 239 14.78 -5.71 10.03
CA LEU A 239 14.10 -5.80 8.73
C LEU A 239 14.86 -4.98 7.67
N GLN A 240 15.60 -5.68 6.82
CA GLN A 240 16.20 -5.11 5.60
C GLN A 240 15.19 -5.13 4.45
N ARG A 241 15.40 -4.29 3.42
CA ARG A 241 14.49 -4.17 2.27
C ARG A 241 13.05 -3.88 2.70
N ALA A 242 12.89 -3.24 3.86
CA ALA A 242 11.62 -3.03 4.54
C ALA A 242 11.34 -1.54 4.69
N THR A 243 10.51 -1.01 3.81
CA THR A 243 10.15 0.42 3.86
C THR A 243 9.01 0.61 4.84
N VAL A 244 9.18 1.50 5.82
CA VAL A 244 8.04 2.00 6.60
C VAL A 244 7.25 2.96 5.73
N VAL A 245 6.06 2.54 5.30
CA VAL A 245 5.30 3.19 4.23
C VAL A 245 4.22 4.13 4.75
N GLY A 246 3.72 3.91 5.97
CA GLY A 246 2.63 4.70 6.56
C GLY A 246 2.77 4.86 8.07
N TYR A 247 2.42 6.04 8.56
CA TYR A 247 2.20 6.35 9.99
C TYR A 247 0.73 6.72 10.20
N PHE A 248 0.06 6.06 11.15
CA PHE A 248 -1.34 6.29 11.52
C PHE A 248 -1.49 6.45 13.04
N ASP A 249 -2.74 6.65 13.50
CA ASP A 249 -3.08 6.96 14.88
C ASP A 249 -2.56 5.94 15.91
N HIS A 250 -2.19 6.47 17.07
CA HIS A 250 -1.68 5.74 18.23
C HIS A 250 -0.46 4.87 17.92
N ASN A 251 0.51 5.42 17.18
CA ASN A 251 1.73 4.72 16.77
C ASN A 251 1.42 3.40 16.04
N PHE A 252 0.45 3.43 15.13
CA PHE A 252 0.23 2.35 14.17
C PHE A 252 1.04 2.64 12.91
N LEU A 253 1.96 1.75 12.54
CA LEU A 253 2.79 1.92 11.36
C LEU A 253 2.70 0.70 10.46
N THR A 254 2.82 0.92 9.15
CA THR A 254 2.90 -0.16 8.17
C THR A 254 4.27 -0.23 7.52
N ILE A 255 4.78 -1.45 7.36
CA ILE A 255 6.10 -1.73 6.78
C ILE A 255 5.92 -2.69 5.61
N ASN A 256 6.41 -2.34 4.42
CA ASN A 256 6.44 -3.25 3.29
C ASN A 256 7.83 -3.89 3.16
N GLU A 257 7.94 -5.16 3.55
CA GLU A 257 9.16 -5.97 3.44
C GLU A 257 9.20 -6.67 2.08
N ARG A 258 10.21 -6.35 1.26
CA ARG A 258 10.45 -6.99 -0.04
C ARG A 258 11.38 -8.17 0.14
N ARG A 259 10.82 -9.38 0.13
CA ARG A 259 11.51 -10.59 0.58
C ARG A 259 12.20 -11.37 -0.54
N THR A 260 11.64 -11.38 -1.75
CA THR A 260 12.20 -12.16 -2.88
C THR A 260 12.39 -11.35 -4.16
N HIS A 261 12.22 -10.03 -4.13
CA HIS A 261 12.43 -9.16 -5.30
C HIS A 261 13.84 -9.25 -5.89
N HIS A 262 14.82 -9.56 -5.05
CA HIS A 262 16.24 -9.71 -5.41
C HIS A 262 16.60 -11.13 -5.85
N LEU A 263 15.62 -12.03 -5.97
CA LEU A 263 15.80 -13.41 -6.37
C LEU A 263 15.11 -13.67 -7.72
N PRO A 264 15.63 -14.59 -8.55
CA PRO A 264 14.94 -15.01 -9.77
C PRO A 264 13.51 -15.52 -9.48
N PRO A 265 12.51 -15.19 -10.33
CA PRO A 265 11.15 -15.70 -10.18
C PRO A 265 11.12 -17.23 -10.08
N GLY A 266 10.35 -17.74 -9.12
CA GLY A 266 10.23 -19.20 -8.86
C GLY A 266 11.44 -19.84 -8.18
N SER A 267 12.53 -19.10 -7.94
CA SER A 267 13.67 -19.58 -7.15
C SER A 267 13.41 -19.44 -5.65
N GLY A 268 14.03 -20.31 -4.84
CA GLY A 268 13.93 -20.29 -3.38
C GLY A 268 12.76 -21.10 -2.80
N ASP A 269 12.55 -20.94 -1.50
CA ASP A 269 11.48 -21.63 -0.76
C ASP A 269 10.11 -21.04 -1.12
N GLN A 270 9.27 -21.85 -1.78
CA GLN A 270 7.90 -21.52 -2.20
C GLN A 270 6.95 -21.13 -1.04
N ARG A 271 7.37 -21.33 0.22
CA ARG A 271 6.67 -20.85 1.42
C ARG A 271 6.93 -19.38 1.71
N ILE A 272 7.99 -18.79 1.15
CA ILE A 272 8.32 -17.37 1.29
C ILE A 272 7.44 -16.55 0.36
N THR A 273 6.81 -15.52 0.91
CA THR A 273 6.00 -14.55 0.16
C THR A 273 6.89 -13.52 -0.51
N ARG A 274 6.50 -13.01 -1.67
CA ARG A 274 7.23 -11.98 -2.41
C ARG A 274 7.38 -10.68 -1.62
N GLU A 275 6.28 -10.25 -1.03
CA GLU A 275 6.22 -9.14 -0.08
C GLU A 275 5.41 -9.52 1.15
N ARG A 276 5.78 -8.92 2.29
CA ARG A 276 5.04 -8.98 3.53
C ARG A 276 4.69 -7.58 4.01
N LEU A 277 3.40 -7.33 4.23
CA LEU A 277 2.93 -6.10 4.86
C LEU A 277 2.84 -6.27 6.38
N TRP A 278 3.76 -5.64 7.10
CA TRP A 278 3.71 -5.57 8.55
C TRP A 278 2.74 -4.48 9.01
N ARG A 279 1.97 -4.80 10.04
CA ARG A 279 1.05 -3.91 10.76
C ARG A 279 1.53 -3.83 12.20
N VAL A 280 2.33 -2.80 12.49
CA VAL A 280 3.06 -2.67 13.75
C VAL A 280 2.38 -1.65 14.65
N ARG A 281 2.12 -2.03 15.90
CA ARG A 281 1.74 -1.10 16.97
C ARG A 281 2.95 -0.91 17.89
N ALA A 282 3.52 0.28 17.90
CA ALA A 282 4.69 0.59 18.73
C ALA A 282 4.28 1.40 19.96
N LYS A 283 4.90 1.19 21.13
CA LYS A 283 4.74 2.14 22.25
C LYS A 283 5.45 3.45 21.93
N GLN A 284 6.68 3.36 21.42
CA GLN A 284 7.53 4.50 21.09
C GLN A 284 8.09 4.36 19.67
N VAL A 285 8.24 5.47 18.95
CA VAL A 285 8.81 5.49 17.60
C VAL A 285 10.02 6.43 17.54
N VAL A 286 11.10 5.98 16.90
CA VAL A 286 12.26 6.81 16.56
C VAL A 286 12.33 6.92 15.03
N LEU A 287 12.14 8.13 14.51
CA LEU A 287 12.29 8.43 13.10
C LEU A 287 13.73 8.87 12.84
N ALA A 288 14.49 8.03 12.12
CA ALA A 288 15.87 8.28 11.70
C ALA A 288 15.97 8.19 10.16
N THR A 289 15.02 8.80 9.47
CA THR A 289 14.76 8.65 8.03
C THR A 289 15.73 9.41 7.12
N GLY A 290 16.74 10.08 7.69
CA GLY A 290 17.75 10.81 6.95
C GLY A 290 17.24 12.06 6.21
N SER A 291 18.01 12.49 5.21
CA SER A 291 17.71 13.62 4.33
C SER A 291 18.02 13.27 2.88
N ILE A 292 17.29 13.87 1.94
CA ILE A 292 17.50 13.72 0.50
C ILE A 292 18.20 14.98 -0.01
N GLU A 293 19.26 14.83 -0.80
CA GLU A 293 19.94 15.97 -1.42
C GLU A 293 19.05 16.63 -2.47
N ARG A 294 19.02 17.96 -2.48
CA ARG A 294 18.21 18.75 -3.41
C ARG A 294 18.98 19.08 -4.67
N PRO A 295 18.31 19.09 -5.83
CA PRO A 295 18.90 19.59 -7.07
C PRO A 295 18.94 21.12 -7.09
N LEU A 296 19.78 21.67 -7.97
CA LEU A 296 19.77 23.09 -8.34
C LEU A 296 18.94 23.31 -9.61
N VAL A 297 18.22 24.44 -9.69
CA VAL A 297 17.32 24.75 -10.82
C VAL A 297 18.00 25.72 -11.78
N PHE A 298 18.44 25.22 -12.93
CA PHE A 298 19.13 25.97 -13.99
C PHE A 298 18.77 25.40 -15.37
N ASP A 299 19.20 26.06 -16.45
CA ASP A 299 18.80 25.66 -17.80
C ASP A 299 19.44 24.33 -18.22
N GLY A 300 18.64 23.36 -18.66
CA GLY A 300 19.10 22.04 -19.08
C GLY A 300 19.51 21.12 -17.92
N ASN A 301 19.07 21.41 -16.69
CA ASN A 301 19.36 20.61 -15.50
C ASN A 301 18.77 19.19 -15.52
N ASP A 302 18.02 18.80 -16.54
CA ASP A 302 17.47 17.46 -16.74
C ASP A 302 18.33 16.55 -17.63
N ALA A 303 19.44 17.07 -18.16
CA ALA A 303 20.27 16.39 -19.13
C ALA A 303 20.90 15.09 -18.60
N PRO A 304 21.04 14.02 -19.42
CA PRO A 304 21.73 12.80 -19.01
C PRO A 304 23.20 13.08 -18.66
N GLY A 305 23.58 12.85 -17.41
CA GLY A 305 24.90 13.23 -16.87
C GLY A 305 24.85 14.35 -15.85
N VAL A 306 23.71 15.05 -15.71
CA VAL A 306 23.43 15.89 -14.54
C VAL A 306 22.93 14.98 -13.43
N MET A 307 23.60 14.99 -12.28
CA MET A 307 23.37 14.07 -11.15
C MET A 307 23.51 14.80 -9.82
N LEU A 308 22.87 14.31 -8.77
CA LEU A 308 23.13 14.76 -7.40
C LEU A 308 24.56 14.35 -6.97
N CYS A 309 25.23 15.18 -6.17
CA CYS A 309 26.57 14.89 -5.65
C CYS A 309 26.58 13.60 -4.83
N SER A 310 25.62 13.43 -3.92
CA SER A 310 25.37 12.21 -3.13
C SER A 310 25.17 10.97 -4.00
N ALA A 311 24.49 11.10 -5.15
CA ALA A 311 24.32 10.00 -6.09
C ALA A 311 25.64 9.62 -6.76
N VAL A 312 26.42 10.61 -7.23
CA VAL A 312 27.75 10.38 -7.81
C VAL A 312 28.66 9.66 -6.83
N SER A 313 28.76 10.17 -5.60
CA SER A 313 29.52 9.53 -4.51
C SER A 313 29.03 8.10 -4.24
N THR A 314 27.72 7.87 -4.24
CA THR A 314 27.15 6.53 -4.05
C THR A 314 27.57 5.57 -5.17
N TYR A 315 27.48 5.98 -6.44
CA TYR A 315 27.94 5.14 -7.55
C TYR A 315 29.42 4.80 -7.46
N ILE A 316 30.25 5.77 -7.06
CA ILE A 316 31.70 5.57 -6.88
C ILE A 316 32.01 4.66 -5.69
N ARG A 317 31.58 5.03 -4.48
CA ARG A 317 32.00 4.38 -3.24
C ARG A 317 31.30 3.04 -3.01
N ARG A 318 29.99 3.00 -3.24
CA ARG A 318 29.18 1.80 -2.98
C ARG A 318 29.18 0.81 -4.12
N TYR A 319 29.20 1.27 -5.37
CA TYR A 319 29.10 0.38 -6.53
C TYR A 319 30.38 0.30 -7.36
N ALA A 320 31.41 1.08 -7.01
CA ALA A 320 32.66 1.16 -7.75
C ALA A 320 32.45 1.48 -9.23
N VAL A 321 31.59 2.46 -9.52
CA VAL A 321 31.22 2.91 -10.86
C VAL A 321 31.58 4.37 -11.04
N SER A 322 32.28 4.67 -12.13
CA SER A 322 32.61 6.02 -12.60
C SER A 322 31.54 6.51 -13.59
N PRO A 323 30.62 7.42 -13.22
CA PRO A 323 29.49 7.78 -14.11
C PRO A 323 29.93 8.49 -15.42
N GLY A 324 31.15 9.04 -15.45
CA GLY A 324 31.75 9.73 -16.61
C GLY A 324 33.27 9.85 -16.47
N LYS A 325 33.97 10.45 -17.46
CA LYS A 325 35.44 10.64 -17.43
C LYS A 325 35.85 12.05 -16.96
N SER A 326 34.96 13.02 -17.13
CA SER A 326 35.18 14.40 -16.75
C SER A 326 33.94 14.96 -16.07
N ALA A 327 34.14 15.83 -15.08
CA ALA A 327 33.10 16.35 -14.24
C ALA A 327 33.28 17.83 -13.91
N VAL A 328 32.17 18.52 -13.67
CA VAL A 328 32.09 19.80 -12.96
C VAL A 328 31.21 19.58 -11.74
N VAL A 329 31.57 20.17 -10.61
CA VAL A 329 30.71 20.21 -9.41
C VAL A 329 30.05 21.58 -9.34
N PHE A 330 28.75 21.62 -9.07
CA PHE A 330 28.00 22.86 -8.84
C PHE A 330 27.27 22.80 -7.49
N THR A 331 27.64 23.69 -6.57
CA THR A 331 27.15 23.62 -5.19
C THR A 331 26.87 24.98 -4.58
N ASN A 332 26.08 24.96 -3.50
CA ASN A 332 25.83 26.08 -2.60
C ASN A 332 26.11 25.71 -1.13
N ASN A 333 26.78 24.58 -0.89
CA ASN A 333 27.05 24.01 0.43
C ASN A 333 28.30 23.10 0.38
N ASP A 334 28.76 22.61 1.53
CA ASP A 334 30.03 21.87 1.60
C ASP A 334 29.94 20.41 1.12
N SER A 335 28.74 19.85 0.96
CA SER A 335 28.57 18.46 0.50
C SER A 335 29.07 18.25 -0.94
N GLY A 336 29.04 19.29 -1.79
CA GLY A 336 29.56 19.20 -3.16
C GLY A 336 31.06 18.90 -3.22
N TYR A 337 31.84 19.37 -2.25
CA TYR A 337 33.29 19.18 -2.23
C TYR A 337 33.68 17.72 -2.00
N GLN A 338 32.94 17.00 -1.15
CA GLN A 338 33.17 15.57 -0.95
C GLN A 338 33.01 14.78 -2.26
N ALA A 339 32.00 15.12 -3.08
CA ALA A 339 31.84 14.49 -4.39
C ALA A 339 33.01 14.81 -5.33
N ALA A 340 33.60 16.01 -5.25
CA ALA A 340 34.81 16.35 -6.00
C ALA A 340 35.98 15.44 -5.61
N VAL A 341 36.19 15.22 -4.30
CA VAL A 341 37.21 14.31 -3.76
C VAL A 341 36.96 12.88 -4.25
N ASP A 342 35.75 12.35 -4.08
CA ASP A 342 35.39 10.99 -4.49
C ASP A 342 35.63 10.77 -5.98
N MET A 343 35.28 11.75 -6.83
CA MET A 343 35.53 11.72 -8.26
C MET A 343 37.03 11.72 -8.59
N ARG A 344 37.85 12.55 -7.92
CA ARG A 344 39.30 12.57 -8.15
C ARG A 344 39.97 11.27 -7.75
N GLU A 345 39.62 10.72 -6.59
CA GLU A 345 40.14 9.42 -6.13
C GLU A 345 39.73 8.27 -7.05
N ALA A 346 38.54 8.34 -7.67
CA ALA A 346 38.08 7.41 -8.68
C ALA A 346 38.74 7.60 -10.06
N GLY A 347 39.66 8.56 -10.21
CA GLY A 347 40.35 8.86 -11.46
C GLY A 347 39.53 9.68 -12.47
N ILE A 348 38.44 10.31 -12.04
CA ILE A 348 37.62 11.20 -12.87
C ILE A 348 38.28 12.59 -12.91
N LYS A 349 38.39 13.18 -14.11
CA LYS A 349 38.90 14.55 -14.27
C LYS A 349 37.85 15.56 -13.80
N VAL A 350 38.00 16.09 -12.59
CA VAL A 350 37.22 17.24 -12.12
C VAL A 350 37.83 18.52 -12.69
N ALA A 351 37.09 19.23 -13.55
CA ALA A 351 37.56 20.45 -14.19
C ALA A 351 37.60 21.62 -13.19
N CYS A 352 36.54 21.79 -12.40
CA CYS A 352 36.45 22.77 -11.33
C CYS A 352 35.27 22.45 -10.39
N VAL A 353 35.27 23.12 -9.24
CA VAL A 353 34.09 23.30 -8.37
C VAL A 353 33.55 24.70 -8.59
N VAL A 354 32.25 24.81 -8.83
CA VAL A 354 31.52 26.07 -8.95
C VAL A 354 30.67 26.22 -7.71
N ASP A 355 31.01 27.19 -6.88
CA ASP A 355 30.32 27.46 -5.62
C ASP A 355 29.62 28.82 -5.68
N SER A 356 28.32 28.83 -5.42
CA SER A 356 27.55 30.07 -5.40
C SER A 356 27.87 30.96 -4.19
N ARG A 357 28.53 30.42 -3.16
CA ARG A 357 28.95 31.17 -1.95
C ARG A 357 30.19 32.01 -2.20
N SER A 358 30.47 32.91 -1.27
CA SER A 358 31.69 33.76 -1.29
C SER A 358 32.95 33.01 -0.86
N ALA A 359 32.83 31.97 -0.06
CA ALA A 359 33.94 31.19 0.47
C ALA A 359 33.47 29.81 0.93
N SER A 360 34.43 28.89 1.12
CA SER A 360 34.26 27.61 1.83
C SER A 360 35.11 27.59 3.10
N GLY A 361 35.02 26.50 3.87
CA GLY A 361 35.86 26.29 5.05
C GLY A 361 37.34 26.15 4.66
N GLN A 362 38.25 26.52 5.57
CA GLN A 362 39.71 26.49 5.31
C GLN A 362 40.20 25.08 4.96
N THR A 363 39.70 24.06 5.66
CA THR A 363 40.03 22.65 5.42
C THR A 363 39.63 22.20 4.02
N VAL A 364 38.43 22.59 3.58
CA VAL A 364 37.92 22.28 2.24
C VAL A 364 38.73 23.00 1.16
N ALA A 365 39.05 24.28 1.37
CA ALA A 365 39.86 25.06 0.44
C ALA A 365 41.27 24.46 0.27
N ALA A 366 41.92 24.06 1.36
CA ALA A 366 43.22 23.38 1.33
C ALA A 366 43.13 22.04 0.59
N GLN A 367 42.11 21.22 0.87
CA GLN A 367 41.92 19.93 0.20
C GLN A 367 41.71 20.08 -1.32
N MET A 368 40.96 21.09 -1.77
CA MET A 368 40.79 21.35 -3.20
C MET A 368 42.10 21.79 -3.86
N ALA A 369 42.90 22.62 -3.18
CA ALA A 369 44.21 23.03 -3.66
C ALA A 369 45.18 21.84 -3.80
N ASP A 370 45.24 20.96 -2.80
CA ASP A 370 46.07 19.76 -2.81
C ASP A 370 45.70 18.79 -3.95
N LEU A 371 44.40 18.69 -4.27
CA LEU A 371 43.90 17.88 -5.38
C LEU A 371 44.06 18.57 -6.76
N GLY A 372 44.53 19.81 -6.78
CA GLY A 372 44.67 20.63 -7.98
C GLY A 372 43.34 21.03 -8.62
N ILE A 373 42.27 21.17 -7.83
CA ILE A 373 40.93 21.53 -8.30
C ILE A 373 40.69 23.01 -8.07
N VAL A 374 40.41 23.74 -9.16
CA VAL A 374 40.06 25.16 -9.08
C VAL A 374 38.64 25.31 -8.53
N VAL A 375 38.47 26.22 -7.58
CA VAL A 375 37.16 26.61 -7.03
C VAL A 375 36.77 28.01 -7.51
N HIS A 376 35.60 28.13 -8.12
CA HIS A 376 35.04 29.40 -8.55
C HIS A 376 33.93 29.85 -7.59
N PHE A 377 34.27 30.74 -6.65
CA PHE A 377 33.31 31.35 -5.72
C PHE A 377 32.49 32.46 -6.36
N LYS A 378 31.24 32.66 -5.91
CA LYS A 378 30.25 33.56 -6.51
C LYS A 378 30.04 33.30 -8.01
N HIS A 379 30.12 32.02 -8.40
CA HIS A 379 29.80 31.56 -9.75
C HIS A 379 28.67 30.54 -9.73
N VAL A 380 28.03 30.39 -10.88
CA VAL A 380 26.94 29.44 -11.11
C VAL A 380 27.12 28.75 -12.45
N ILE A 381 26.49 27.59 -12.60
CA ILE A 381 26.24 27.00 -13.91
C ILE A 381 24.91 27.53 -14.43
N SER A 382 24.96 28.34 -15.49
CA SER A 382 23.77 28.98 -16.08
C SER A 382 23.03 28.08 -17.06
N SER A 383 23.76 27.23 -17.79
CA SER A 383 23.18 26.30 -18.76
C SER A 383 23.99 25.01 -18.92
N ALA A 384 23.30 23.92 -19.25
CA ALA A 384 23.88 22.63 -19.61
C ALA A 384 23.52 22.25 -21.06
N GLN A 385 24.54 21.88 -21.84
CA GLN A 385 24.40 21.50 -23.25
C GLN A 385 24.65 20.00 -23.45
N THR A 386 23.85 19.40 -24.32
CA THR A 386 23.87 17.96 -24.59
C THR A 386 24.23 17.64 -26.03
N GLY A 387 25.02 16.60 -26.22
CA GLY A 387 25.17 15.89 -27.50
C GLY A 387 24.24 14.67 -27.60
N SER A 388 24.52 13.80 -28.57
CA SER A 388 23.76 12.56 -28.81
C SER A 388 23.83 11.54 -27.66
N GLU A 389 24.87 11.60 -26.82
CA GLU A 389 25.10 10.67 -25.72
C GLU A 389 24.89 11.27 -24.32
N GLY A 390 24.33 12.48 -24.23
CA GLY A 390 24.10 13.20 -22.97
C GLY A 390 24.91 14.49 -22.85
N LEU A 391 25.13 14.95 -21.62
CA LEU A 391 25.87 16.17 -21.29
C LEU A 391 27.26 16.18 -21.93
N THR A 392 27.62 17.32 -22.53
CA THR A 392 28.93 17.58 -23.16
C THR A 392 29.60 18.83 -22.62
N ARG A 393 28.83 19.88 -22.31
CA ARG A 393 29.34 21.18 -21.86
C ARG A 393 28.42 21.85 -20.86
N VAL A 394 28.98 22.66 -19.98
CA VAL A 394 28.26 23.55 -19.07
C VAL A 394 28.79 24.97 -19.19
N GLU A 395 27.93 25.96 -18.99
CA GLU A 395 28.31 27.37 -19.04
C GLU A 395 28.61 27.91 -17.65
N LEU A 396 29.81 28.43 -17.46
CA LEU A 396 30.22 29.13 -16.24
C LEU A 396 29.78 30.59 -16.31
N SER A 397 29.13 31.07 -15.26
CA SER A 397 28.69 32.46 -15.15
C SER A 397 29.03 33.04 -13.78
N LYS A 398 29.39 34.32 -13.74
CA LYS A 398 29.69 35.06 -12.50
C LYS A 398 28.45 35.81 -12.02
N LEU A 399 28.13 35.70 -10.74
CA LEU A 399 27.05 36.44 -10.11
C LEU A 399 27.48 37.87 -9.74
N VAL A 400 26.52 38.79 -9.69
CA VAL A 400 26.70 40.06 -8.97
C VAL A 400 26.80 39.83 -7.47
N ALA A 401 27.27 40.82 -6.71
CA ALA A 401 27.43 40.71 -5.26
C ALA A 401 26.13 40.34 -4.52
N SER A 402 24.96 40.79 -5.01
CA SER A 402 23.66 40.41 -4.43
C SER A 402 23.24 38.96 -4.72
N GLY A 403 23.88 38.27 -5.65
CA GLY A 403 23.51 36.92 -6.10
C GLY A 403 22.25 36.87 -6.99
N GLU A 404 21.58 38.00 -7.24
CA GLU A 404 20.27 38.02 -7.90
C GLU A 404 20.32 38.01 -9.43
N THR A 405 21.45 38.38 -10.02
CA THR A 405 21.64 38.45 -11.47
C THR A 405 22.99 37.91 -11.91
N ILE A 406 23.09 37.54 -13.19
CA ILE A 406 24.36 37.18 -13.82
C ILE A 406 25.08 38.47 -14.21
N TYR A 407 26.28 38.68 -13.66
CA TYR A 407 27.16 39.79 -14.02
C TYR A 407 27.81 39.58 -15.40
N SER A 408 28.31 38.37 -15.66
CA SER A 408 28.98 38.04 -16.93
C SER A 408 29.03 36.53 -17.17
N HIS A 409 28.98 36.14 -18.44
CA HIS A 409 29.20 34.76 -18.90
C HIS A 409 30.70 34.55 -19.11
N GLN A 410 31.26 33.50 -18.51
CA GLN A 410 32.71 33.23 -18.46
C GLN A 410 33.15 32.11 -19.44
N GLY A 411 32.21 31.55 -20.20
CA GLY A 411 32.48 30.56 -21.26
C GLY A 411 32.01 29.14 -20.92
N MET A 412 32.33 28.21 -21.82
CA MET A 412 31.90 26.81 -21.75
C MET A 412 33.00 25.90 -21.19
N ILE A 413 32.61 24.95 -20.35
CA ILE A 413 33.49 23.92 -19.78
C ILE A 413 33.03 22.55 -20.26
N ASP A 414 33.93 21.79 -20.88
CA ASP A 414 33.67 20.42 -21.34
C ASP A 414 33.56 19.46 -20.14
N CYS A 415 32.43 18.76 -20.01
CA CYS A 415 32.23 17.73 -18.99
C CYS A 415 31.21 16.67 -19.42
N GLN A 416 31.33 15.47 -18.87
CA GLN A 416 30.36 14.39 -19.04
C GLN A 416 29.42 14.26 -17.84
N ILE A 417 29.82 14.82 -16.70
CA ILE A 417 29.07 14.82 -15.45
C ILE A 417 28.97 16.26 -14.96
N LEU A 418 27.76 16.67 -14.57
CA LEU A 418 27.56 17.83 -13.73
C LEU A 418 26.97 17.31 -12.41
N ALA A 419 27.81 17.23 -11.38
CA ALA A 419 27.39 16.83 -10.05
C ALA A 419 26.88 18.09 -9.32
N MET A 420 25.61 18.11 -8.91
CA MET A 420 25.00 19.27 -8.28
C MET A 420 24.56 19.00 -6.84
N SER A 421 24.64 20.02 -6.00
CA SER A 421 24.20 19.96 -4.61
C SER A 421 23.56 21.29 -4.21
N GLY A 422 22.24 21.27 -3.99
CA GLY A 422 21.42 22.43 -3.61
C GLY A 422 21.03 22.45 -2.12
N GLY A 423 21.76 21.72 -1.29
CA GLY A 423 21.48 21.48 0.13
C GLY A 423 20.59 20.26 0.36
N TRP A 424 20.10 20.09 1.58
CA TRP A 424 19.42 18.87 2.02
C TRP A 424 17.95 19.11 2.38
N SER A 425 17.11 18.12 2.08
CA SER A 425 15.71 18.06 2.46
C SER A 425 15.52 16.93 3.47
N PRO A 426 15.37 17.23 4.78
CA PRO A 426 15.02 16.24 5.77
C PRO A 426 13.78 15.42 5.39
N VAL A 427 13.81 14.10 5.57
CA VAL A 427 12.71 13.20 5.21
C VAL A 427 11.63 13.23 6.29
N VAL A 428 10.86 14.32 6.35
CA VAL A 428 9.80 14.59 7.35
C VAL A 428 8.46 13.90 7.06
N HIS A 429 8.43 12.96 6.12
CA HIS A 429 7.21 12.36 5.59
C HIS A 429 6.40 11.64 6.69
N LEU A 430 7.05 10.74 7.45
CA LEU A 430 6.37 9.97 8.50
C LEU A 430 6.01 10.84 9.71
N HIS A 431 6.85 11.80 10.07
CA HIS A 431 6.52 12.83 11.06
C HIS A 431 5.26 13.61 10.64
N SER A 432 5.14 13.96 9.36
CA SER A 432 3.96 14.67 8.86
C SER A 432 2.71 13.79 8.81
N GLN A 433 2.88 12.50 8.50
CA GLN A 433 1.78 11.52 8.50
C GLN A 433 1.26 11.21 9.91
N SER A 434 2.09 11.36 10.96
CA SER A 434 1.63 11.28 12.36
C SER A 434 0.68 12.43 12.74
N GLY A 435 0.58 13.46 11.87
CA GLY A 435 -0.26 14.65 12.00
C GLY A 435 0.49 15.88 12.50
N ALA A 436 1.78 15.75 12.85
CA ALA A 436 2.63 16.89 13.17
C ALA A 436 2.97 17.70 11.91
N LYS A 437 3.28 19.00 12.06
CA LYS A 437 3.61 19.88 10.93
C LYS A 437 5.12 20.15 10.88
N PRO A 438 5.77 20.05 9.70
CA PRO A 438 7.14 20.49 9.56
C PRO A 438 7.23 22.03 9.64
N ILE A 439 8.39 22.53 10.06
CA ILE A 439 8.69 23.95 10.23
C ILE A 439 9.86 24.31 9.32
N TYR A 440 9.83 25.49 8.70
CA TYR A 440 10.94 25.97 7.90
C TYR A 440 12.04 26.55 8.78
N ASP A 441 13.27 26.09 8.58
CA ASP A 441 14.49 26.56 9.22
C ASP A 441 15.31 27.34 8.18
N ALA A 442 15.44 28.65 8.39
CA ALA A 442 16.09 29.56 7.45
C ALA A 442 17.62 29.39 7.43
N ASP A 443 18.23 29.06 8.57
CA ASP A 443 19.69 28.88 8.69
C ASP A 443 20.14 27.60 7.98
N ARG A 444 19.33 26.55 8.08
CA ARG A 444 19.56 25.28 7.37
C ARG A 444 18.93 25.26 5.98
N VAL A 445 18.18 26.30 5.62
CA VAL A 445 17.49 26.45 4.32
C VAL A 445 16.64 25.21 4.01
N CYS A 446 15.88 24.67 4.97
CA CYS A 446 15.09 23.45 4.77
C CYS A 446 13.89 23.34 5.72
N PHE A 447 13.00 22.38 5.48
CA PHE A 447 11.93 22.04 6.42
C PHE A 447 12.39 20.93 7.36
N VAL A 448 12.25 21.15 8.66
CA VAL A 448 12.56 20.22 9.75
C VAL A 448 11.28 19.76 10.46
N PRO A 449 11.30 18.64 11.20
CA PRO A 449 10.18 18.21 12.05
C PRO A 449 9.79 19.29 13.06
N GLY A 450 8.50 19.51 13.22
CA GLY A 450 7.96 20.40 14.25
C GLY A 450 7.68 19.67 15.56
N LYS A 451 6.76 20.23 16.36
CA LYS A 451 6.32 19.60 17.62
C LYS A 451 5.60 18.28 17.32
N SER A 452 6.10 17.19 17.89
CA SER A 452 5.42 15.89 17.79
C SER A 452 4.05 15.92 18.48
N ILE A 453 3.10 15.17 17.92
CA ILE A 453 1.73 15.02 18.46
C ILE A 453 1.40 13.58 18.84
N GLN A 454 2.32 12.65 18.59
CA GLN A 454 2.25 11.25 19.02
C GLN A 454 3.54 10.90 19.75
N ALA A 455 3.65 9.68 20.26
CA ALA A 455 4.87 9.21 20.94
C ALA A 455 5.95 8.83 19.90
N GLU A 456 6.42 9.83 19.16
CA GLU A 456 7.56 9.74 18.23
C GLU A 456 8.59 10.83 18.46
N ARG A 457 9.82 10.54 18.04
CA ARG A 457 10.94 11.48 18.05
C ARG A 457 11.75 11.35 16.77
N SER A 458 12.03 12.48 16.13
CA SER A 458 12.86 12.56 14.94
C SER A 458 14.32 12.91 15.29
N VAL A 459 15.30 12.19 14.72
CA VAL A 459 16.73 12.30 15.03
C VAL A 459 17.65 12.27 13.80
N GLY A 460 18.84 12.83 13.94
CA GLY A 460 19.85 12.89 12.90
C GLY A 460 19.45 13.80 11.75
N ALA A 461 19.84 13.45 10.52
CA ALA A 461 19.62 14.31 9.37
C ALA A 461 18.13 14.59 9.07
N CYS A 462 17.19 13.72 9.49
CA CYS A 462 15.76 14.01 9.36
C CYS A 462 15.27 15.07 10.36
N ARG A 463 16.02 15.36 11.44
CA ARG A 463 15.80 16.47 12.38
C ARG A 463 16.48 17.77 11.90
N GLY A 464 17.31 17.71 10.86
CA GLY A 464 18.17 18.82 10.40
C GLY A 464 19.58 18.83 11.01
N SER A 465 19.96 17.77 11.73
CA SER A 465 21.33 17.59 12.26
C SER A 465 22.16 16.79 11.27
N PHE A 466 22.92 17.48 10.41
CA PHE A 466 23.67 16.85 9.30
C PHE A 466 25.04 16.29 9.70
N ALA A 467 25.65 16.80 10.78
CA ALA A 467 26.93 16.30 11.27
C ALA A 467 26.79 14.88 11.86
N LEU A 468 27.78 14.02 11.57
CA LEU A 468 27.75 12.61 11.96
C LEU A 468 27.75 12.40 13.48
N ASN A 469 28.58 13.14 14.22
CA ASN A 469 28.62 13.10 15.68
C ASN A 469 27.26 13.46 16.31
N ALA A 470 26.58 14.46 15.76
CA ALA A 470 25.24 14.85 16.19
C ALA A 470 24.23 13.73 15.90
N CYS A 471 24.27 13.13 14.71
CA CYS A 471 23.44 11.96 14.38
C CYS A 471 23.60 10.81 15.36
N LEU A 472 24.85 10.43 15.68
CA LEU A 472 25.14 9.34 16.62
C LEU A 472 24.65 9.66 18.05
N SER A 473 24.93 10.88 18.52
CA SER A 473 24.54 11.34 19.86
C SER A 473 23.01 11.41 20.03
N GLU A 474 22.33 12.00 19.05
CA GLU A 474 20.87 12.10 19.06
C GLU A 474 20.21 10.73 18.97
N GLY A 475 20.74 9.84 18.13
CA GLY A 475 20.28 8.46 18.01
C GLY A 475 20.38 7.72 19.34
N ALA A 476 21.54 7.75 19.98
CA ALA A 476 21.78 7.15 21.30
C ALA A 476 20.76 7.65 22.33
N LYS A 477 20.64 8.97 22.46
CA LYS A 477 19.71 9.60 23.39
C LYS A 477 18.26 9.21 23.11
N ALA A 478 17.83 9.25 21.86
CA ALA A 478 16.46 8.89 21.48
C ALA A 478 16.14 7.42 21.75
N GLY A 479 17.09 6.50 21.57
CA GLY A 479 16.90 5.09 21.92
C GLY A 479 16.75 4.88 23.43
N VAL A 480 17.55 5.57 24.25
CA VAL A 480 17.42 5.58 25.73
C VAL A 480 16.07 6.14 26.15
N ASP A 481 15.72 7.33 25.66
CA ASP A 481 14.47 8.01 26.00
C ASP A 481 13.25 7.16 25.56
N ALA A 482 13.31 6.54 24.37
CA ALA A 482 12.25 5.65 23.88
C ALA A 482 12.09 4.39 24.73
N ALA A 483 13.19 3.75 25.13
CA ALA A 483 13.12 2.60 26.02
C ALA A 483 12.53 3.00 27.39
N SER A 484 12.99 4.12 27.95
CA SER A 484 12.51 4.65 29.23
C SER A 484 11.01 4.96 29.19
N ASP A 485 10.54 5.67 28.16
CA ASP A 485 9.12 5.99 27.98
C ASP A 485 8.27 4.73 27.70
N ALA A 486 8.90 3.63 27.27
CA ALA A 486 8.26 2.32 27.13
C ALA A 486 8.34 1.45 28.42
N ALA A 487 8.86 2.01 29.51
CA ALA A 487 9.09 1.42 30.82
C ALA A 487 10.27 0.42 30.91
N PHE A 488 11.33 0.66 30.14
CA PHE A 488 12.59 -0.09 30.19
C PHE A 488 13.76 0.82 30.57
N ALA A 489 14.49 0.47 31.63
CA ALA A 489 15.72 1.17 31.97
C ALA A 489 16.81 0.81 30.93
N SER A 490 17.28 1.79 30.16
CA SER A 490 18.40 1.59 29.25
C SER A 490 19.72 1.93 29.93
N PRO A 491 20.75 1.05 29.86
CA PRO A 491 22.08 1.36 30.36
C PRO A 491 22.79 2.44 29.51
N GLY A 492 22.17 2.92 28.43
CA GLY A 492 22.79 3.80 27.47
C GLY A 492 23.75 3.08 26.53
N VAL A 493 24.40 3.87 25.68
CA VAL A 493 25.44 3.42 24.73
C VAL A 493 26.50 4.50 24.67
N ASP A 494 27.76 4.09 24.57
CA ASP A 494 28.85 5.03 24.32
C ASP A 494 28.72 5.61 22.93
N VAL A 495 28.80 6.94 22.83
CA VAL A 495 28.81 7.64 21.54
C VAL A 495 30.25 7.65 21.05
N PRO A 496 30.58 6.96 19.94
CA PRO A 496 31.94 6.92 19.44
C PRO A 496 32.36 8.28 18.87
N SER A 497 33.64 8.59 18.99
CA SER A 497 34.22 9.80 18.37
C SER A 497 34.19 9.70 16.85
N THR A 498 34.08 10.84 16.18
CA THR A 498 34.14 10.95 14.72
C THR A 498 35.04 12.10 14.32
N ASP A 499 35.51 12.08 13.08
CA ASP A 499 36.19 13.23 12.51
C ASP A 499 35.21 14.41 12.42
N LEU A 500 35.62 15.58 12.93
CA LEU A 500 34.85 16.81 12.80
C LEU A 500 35.20 17.48 11.48
N ARG A 501 34.19 18.02 10.79
CA ARG A 501 34.37 18.85 9.61
C ARG A 501 33.89 20.25 9.92
N ASP A 502 34.72 21.23 9.63
CA ASP A 502 34.32 22.63 9.65
C ASP A 502 33.51 22.90 8.37
N GLU A 503 32.19 23.00 8.52
CA GLU A 503 31.27 23.32 7.42
C GLU A 503 30.86 24.79 7.44
N VAL A 504 30.88 25.43 6.26
CA VAL A 504 30.33 26.77 6.05
C VAL A 504 28.81 26.66 5.80
N PRO A 505 28.00 27.58 6.36
CA PRO A 505 26.55 27.59 6.13
C PRO A 505 26.16 27.54 4.65
N VAL A 506 25.02 26.92 4.37
CA VAL A 506 24.42 26.86 3.03
C VAL A 506 23.86 28.23 2.64
N GLU A 507 24.05 28.64 1.38
CA GLU A 507 23.40 29.85 0.82
C GLU A 507 22.23 29.42 -0.06
N ALA A 508 21.05 30.01 0.15
CA ALA A 508 19.85 29.64 -0.59
C ALA A 508 20.00 29.97 -2.09
N LEU A 509 19.94 28.93 -2.93
CA LEU A 509 19.93 29.05 -4.40
C LEU A 509 18.82 28.18 -4.97
N TRP A 510 17.59 28.71 -4.95
CA TRP A 510 16.40 27.98 -5.42
C TRP A 510 16.31 27.92 -6.95
N GLU A 511 16.86 28.92 -7.63
CA GLU A 511 16.92 29.01 -9.08
C GLU A 511 18.08 29.91 -9.48
N VAL A 512 18.88 29.46 -10.45
CA VAL A 512 19.94 30.27 -11.05
C VAL A 512 19.30 31.43 -11.83
N PRO A 513 19.69 32.69 -11.58
CA PRO A 513 19.10 33.83 -12.25
C PRO A 513 19.34 33.79 -13.77
N THR A 514 18.44 34.41 -14.53
CA THR A 514 18.57 34.53 -15.97
C THR A 514 18.07 35.88 -16.44
N ASN A 515 18.70 36.41 -17.49
CA ASN A 515 18.23 37.61 -18.18
C ASN A 515 17.22 37.27 -19.30
N MET A 516 16.92 35.97 -19.51
CA MET A 516 15.93 35.51 -20.49
C MET A 516 14.50 35.60 -19.95
N LEU A 517 13.53 35.79 -20.84
CA LEU A 517 12.12 35.81 -20.47
C LEU A 517 11.61 34.39 -20.17
N ASP A 518 10.62 34.28 -19.27
CA ASP A 518 9.91 33.01 -19.04
C ASP A 518 9.32 32.47 -20.36
N GLY A 519 9.59 31.21 -20.68
CA GLY A 519 9.05 30.55 -21.88
C GLY A 519 9.88 30.75 -23.16
N ASP A 520 11.08 31.34 -23.05
CA ASP A 520 12.14 31.22 -24.06
C ASP A 520 12.65 29.77 -24.19
N ARG A 521 13.69 29.54 -25.01
CA ARG A 521 14.32 28.20 -25.16
C ARG A 521 14.89 27.61 -23.86
N SER A 522 15.00 28.40 -22.79
CA SER A 522 15.51 27.99 -21.49
C SER A 522 14.53 27.06 -20.75
N LYS A 523 15.00 25.89 -20.33
CA LYS A 523 14.22 24.88 -19.60
C LYS A 523 14.86 24.54 -18.27
N LYS A 524 14.35 25.19 -17.21
CA LYS A 524 14.75 24.93 -15.83
C LYS A 524 13.75 24.02 -15.14
N PHE A 525 14.06 22.73 -15.04
CA PHE A 525 13.15 21.74 -14.49
C PHE A 525 13.12 21.77 -12.97
N VAL A 526 11.92 21.63 -12.41
CA VAL A 526 11.63 21.52 -10.98
C VAL A 526 11.09 20.13 -10.67
N ASP A 527 10.13 19.65 -11.47
CA ASP A 527 9.70 18.24 -11.46
C ASP A 527 10.21 17.56 -12.73
N TYR A 528 11.15 16.63 -12.53
CA TYR A 528 11.77 15.89 -13.62
C TYR A 528 10.78 14.91 -14.26
N GLN A 529 9.98 14.18 -13.49
CA GLN A 529 9.13 13.12 -14.05
C GLN A 529 7.96 13.71 -14.85
N ASN A 530 7.35 14.78 -14.34
CA ASN A 530 6.19 15.43 -14.96
C ASN A 530 6.54 16.58 -15.91
N ASP A 531 7.83 16.84 -16.13
CA ASP A 531 8.32 17.93 -17.00
C ASP A 531 7.85 19.33 -16.54
N THR A 532 7.67 19.55 -15.22
CA THR A 532 7.29 20.86 -14.67
C THR A 532 8.52 21.76 -14.53
N THR A 533 8.43 22.98 -15.06
CA THR A 533 9.51 23.98 -15.04
C THR A 533 9.25 25.14 -14.08
N ALA A 534 10.29 25.92 -13.77
CA ALA A 534 10.14 27.16 -13.00
C ALA A 534 9.16 28.16 -13.67
N SER A 535 9.19 28.25 -15.01
CA SER A 535 8.25 29.09 -15.77
C SER A 535 6.79 28.63 -15.65
N ASP A 536 6.53 27.33 -15.48
CA ASP A 536 5.17 26.81 -15.27
C ASP A 536 4.60 27.25 -13.93
N ILE A 537 5.44 27.31 -12.88
CA ILE A 537 5.05 27.80 -11.55
C ILE A 537 4.71 29.30 -11.60
N ARG A 538 5.54 30.10 -12.27
CA ARG A 538 5.27 31.52 -12.48
C ARG A 538 4.02 31.74 -13.32
N LEU A 539 3.81 30.92 -14.37
CA LEU A 539 2.59 30.97 -15.17
C LEU A 539 1.36 30.68 -14.32
N ALA A 540 1.39 29.65 -13.47
CA ALA A 540 0.30 29.35 -12.55
C ALA A 540 -0.02 30.54 -11.63
N SER A 541 1.01 31.20 -11.08
CA SER A 541 0.83 32.41 -10.26
C SER A 541 0.25 33.58 -11.07
N ARG A 542 0.69 33.80 -12.32
CA ARG A 542 0.11 34.82 -13.21
C ARG A 542 -1.35 34.55 -13.54
N GLU A 543 -1.75 33.29 -13.66
CA GLU A 543 -3.14 32.86 -13.88
C GLU A 543 -4.00 32.92 -12.59
N GLY A 544 -3.45 33.40 -11.46
CA GLY A 544 -4.18 33.66 -10.23
C GLY A 544 -4.08 32.55 -9.17
N TYR A 545 -3.34 31.47 -9.42
CA TYR A 545 -3.13 30.42 -8.42
C TYR A 545 -2.11 30.88 -7.36
N ARG A 546 -2.55 31.04 -6.11
CA ARG A 546 -1.70 31.49 -4.98
C ARG A 546 -1.29 30.36 -4.03
N SER A 547 -2.19 29.41 -3.78
CA SER A 547 -1.91 28.27 -2.90
C SER A 547 -0.98 27.25 -3.56
N ILE A 548 -0.01 26.72 -2.82
CA ILE A 548 0.86 25.63 -3.30
C ILE A 548 0.04 24.41 -3.75
N GLU A 549 -1.08 24.13 -3.12
CA GLU A 549 -1.97 23.03 -3.47
C GLU A 549 -2.65 23.25 -4.84
N HIS A 550 -2.94 24.50 -5.20
CA HIS A 550 -3.45 24.84 -6.53
C HIS A 550 -2.35 24.75 -7.59
N VAL A 551 -1.17 25.32 -7.32
CA VAL A 551 -0.02 25.24 -8.24
C VAL A 551 0.35 23.78 -8.51
N LYS A 552 0.41 22.96 -7.46
CA LYS A 552 0.60 21.51 -7.55
C LYS A 552 -0.41 20.84 -8.51
N ARG A 553 -1.71 21.08 -8.33
CA ARG A 553 -2.76 20.48 -9.18
C ARG A 553 -2.72 20.99 -10.63
N TYR A 554 -2.44 22.28 -10.81
CA TYR A 554 -2.42 22.92 -12.12
C TYR A 554 -1.20 22.49 -12.96
N THR A 555 -0.02 22.40 -12.33
CA THR A 555 1.25 22.11 -12.99
C THR A 555 1.66 20.63 -12.96
N ALA A 556 0.95 19.81 -12.18
CA ALA A 556 1.33 18.44 -11.81
C ALA A 556 2.64 18.32 -11.01
N LEU A 557 3.12 19.41 -10.40
CA LEU A 557 4.30 19.40 -9.52
C LEU A 557 4.15 18.37 -8.38
N GLY A 558 5.06 17.40 -8.33
CA GLY A 558 5.11 16.39 -7.29
C GLY A 558 4.10 15.24 -7.45
N PHE A 559 3.46 15.10 -8.61
CA PHE A 559 2.51 14.00 -8.89
C PHE A 559 3.21 12.72 -9.37
N GLY A 560 4.52 12.77 -9.60
CA GLY A 560 5.32 11.65 -10.09
C GLY A 560 5.34 10.47 -9.14
N THR A 561 5.93 9.36 -9.58
CA THR A 561 6.08 8.16 -8.74
C THR A 561 7.03 8.40 -7.57
N ASP A 562 7.96 9.34 -7.72
CA ASP A 562 8.85 9.87 -6.67
C ASP A 562 8.11 10.75 -5.64
N GLN A 563 6.90 11.22 -5.94
CA GLN A 563 6.08 12.11 -5.11
C GLN A 563 6.76 13.47 -4.78
N GLY A 564 7.59 13.97 -5.71
CA GLY A 564 8.22 15.27 -5.63
C GLY A 564 9.35 15.36 -4.59
N LYS A 565 10.02 14.24 -4.29
CA LYS A 565 11.15 14.16 -3.35
C LYS A 565 12.29 15.12 -3.70
N LEU A 566 12.53 15.36 -4.99
CA LEU A 566 13.55 16.30 -5.47
C LEU A 566 13.01 17.71 -5.76
N GLY A 567 11.74 17.83 -6.16
CA GLY A 567 11.21 19.05 -6.76
C GLY A 567 10.36 19.93 -5.85
N ASN A 568 9.66 19.35 -4.86
CA ASN A 568 8.61 20.08 -4.15
C ASN A 568 9.12 21.30 -3.37
N ILE A 569 10.28 21.18 -2.70
CA ILE A 569 10.85 22.29 -1.92
C ILE A 569 11.30 23.43 -2.85
N ASN A 570 11.98 23.11 -3.95
CA ASN A 570 12.37 24.09 -4.96
C ASN A 570 11.13 24.79 -5.56
N GLY A 571 10.10 24.01 -5.91
CA GLY A 571 8.87 24.58 -6.49
C GLY A 571 8.13 25.50 -5.54
N LEU A 572 8.08 25.15 -4.25
CA LEU A 572 7.54 26.01 -3.21
C LEU A 572 8.36 27.28 -3.01
N ALA A 573 9.69 27.19 -2.99
CA ALA A 573 10.55 28.36 -2.82
C ALA A 573 10.45 29.33 -4.02
N ILE A 574 10.36 28.79 -5.25
CA ILE A 574 10.12 29.59 -6.47
C ILE A 574 8.75 30.27 -6.42
N LEU A 575 7.70 29.56 -5.95
CA LEU A 575 6.39 30.17 -5.72
C LEU A 575 6.45 31.26 -4.65
N GLY A 576 7.14 31.02 -3.54
CA GLY A 576 7.35 31.99 -2.47
C GLY A 576 7.98 33.27 -2.99
N LYS A 577 9.09 33.16 -3.72
CA LYS A 577 9.74 34.31 -4.39
C LYS A 577 8.77 35.05 -5.32
N THR A 578 7.95 34.34 -6.09
CA THR A 578 6.96 34.95 -7.00
C THR A 578 5.84 35.68 -6.25
N LEU A 579 5.53 35.26 -5.02
CA LEU A 579 4.49 35.83 -4.17
C LEU A 579 5.03 36.79 -3.10
N ASN A 580 6.34 37.05 -3.11
CA ASN A 580 7.05 37.82 -2.09
C ASN A 580 6.80 37.26 -0.66
N LYS A 581 6.99 35.95 -0.51
CA LYS A 581 6.83 35.20 0.74
C LYS A 581 8.01 34.29 1.00
N GLU A 582 8.35 34.12 2.26
CA GLU A 582 9.32 33.11 2.68
C GLU A 582 8.76 31.69 2.49
N PRO A 583 9.61 30.67 2.25
CA PRO A 583 9.17 29.29 2.10
C PRO A 583 8.25 28.80 3.23
N GLY A 584 8.52 29.19 4.48
CA GLY A 584 7.71 28.85 5.64
C GLY A 584 6.27 29.37 5.59
N GLU A 585 6.03 30.51 4.93
CA GLU A 585 4.70 31.13 4.81
C GLU A 585 3.85 30.54 3.69
N VAL A 586 4.50 29.94 2.68
CA VAL A 586 3.81 29.20 1.62
C VAL A 586 3.29 27.87 2.16
N GLY A 587 4.09 27.21 3.01
CA GLY A 587 3.77 25.93 3.65
C GLY A 587 3.87 24.72 2.71
N THR A 588 4.24 23.56 3.23
CA THR A 588 4.38 22.34 2.41
C THR A 588 3.03 21.79 1.94
N THR A 589 3.02 21.02 0.85
CA THR A 589 1.84 20.22 0.50
C THR A 589 1.65 19.06 1.47
N THR A 590 0.46 18.48 1.52
CA THR A 590 0.17 17.37 2.44
C THR A 590 1.01 16.13 2.10
N PHE A 591 1.77 15.61 3.09
CA PHE A 591 2.44 14.31 3.00
C PHE A 591 1.42 13.18 3.29
N ARG A 592 1.35 12.19 2.39
CA ARG A 592 0.39 11.08 2.49
C ARG A 592 1.10 9.73 2.45
N PRO A 593 0.58 8.69 3.12
CA PRO A 593 0.96 7.32 2.81
C PRO A 593 0.60 7.01 1.35
N ASN A 594 1.38 6.22 0.62
CA ASN A 594 2.60 5.54 1.06
C ASN A 594 3.86 6.37 0.76
N TYR A 595 4.89 6.32 1.62
CA TYR A 595 6.19 7.00 1.39
C TYR A 595 6.82 6.64 0.02
N THR A 596 6.77 5.35 -0.32
CA THR A 596 7.01 4.82 -1.67
C THR A 596 5.86 3.90 -2.07
N PRO A 597 5.60 3.69 -3.38
CA PRO A 597 4.54 2.80 -3.85
C PRO A 597 4.62 1.38 -3.25
N VAL A 598 3.46 0.77 -3.01
CA VAL A 598 3.29 -0.60 -2.50
C VAL A 598 2.43 -1.37 -3.48
N THR A 599 2.75 -2.65 -3.71
CA THR A 599 1.98 -3.50 -4.61
C THR A 599 0.57 -3.75 -4.08
N PHE A 600 -0.40 -3.89 -4.99
CA PHE A 600 -1.77 -4.28 -4.59
C PHE A 600 -1.78 -5.70 -4.01
N GLY A 601 -0.87 -6.57 -4.45
CA GLY A 601 -0.63 -7.90 -3.88
C GLY A 601 -0.31 -7.85 -2.38
N ALA A 602 0.65 -7.02 -1.97
CA ALA A 602 0.99 -6.84 -0.55
C ALA A 602 -0.19 -6.30 0.28
N MET A 603 -0.97 -5.37 -0.29
CA MET A 603 -2.17 -4.84 0.37
C MET A 603 -3.30 -5.87 0.50
N ALA A 604 -3.47 -6.77 -0.47
CA ALA A 604 -4.45 -7.85 -0.39
C ALA A 604 -3.98 -8.97 0.58
N GLY A 605 -2.71 -9.34 0.51
CA GLY A 605 -2.13 -10.44 1.28
C GLY A 605 -2.75 -11.78 0.90
N ARG A 606 -3.29 -12.50 1.89
CA ARG A 606 -3.96 -13.79 1.66
C ARG A 606 -5.47 -13.70 1.47
N ALA A 607 -6.06 -12.50 1.53
CA ALA A 607 -7.50 -12.29 1.36
C ALA A 607 -7.89 -12.33 -0.13
N LEU A 608 -7.72 -13.49 -0.75
CA LEU A 608 -7.87 -13.72 -2.19
C LEU A 608 -8.59 -15.04 -2.47
N GLY A 609 -9.11 -15.20 -3.68
CA GLY A 609 -9.73 -16.44 -4.15
C GLY A 609 -11.08 -16.75 -3.49
N GLU A 610 -11.63 -17.92 -3.78
CA GLU A 610 -13.01 -18.28 -3.39
C GLU A 610 -13.19 -18.54 -1.89
N THR A 611 -12.11 -18.86 -1.16
CA THR A 611 -12.18 -19.32 0.23
C THR A 611 -11.59 -18.34 1.25
N LEU A 612 -10.59 -17.53 0.88
CA LEU A 612 -9.91 -16.63 1.81
C LEU A 612 -10.29 -15.16 1.62
N PHE A 613 -10.98 -14.80 0.54
CA PHE A 613 -11.48 -13.44 0.32
C PHE A 613 -12.54 -13.05 1.36
N ASP A 614 -13.51 -13.93 1.61
CA ASP A 614 -14.55 -13.80 2.64
C ASP A 614 -14.91 -15.22 3.15
N PRO A 615 -15.17 -15.42 4.46
CA PRO A 615 -15.49 -16.75 4.99
C PRO A 615 -16.70 -17.41 4.31
N VAL A 616 -16.57 -18.71 4.05
CA VAL A 616 -17.65 -19.55 3.50
C VAL A 616 -18.26 -20.39 4.62
N ARG A 617 -19.45 -20.01 5.09
CA ARG A 617 -20.21 -20.75 6.12
C ARG A 617 -21.02 -21.90 5.50
N LYS A 618 -20.96 -23.07 6.15
CA LYS A 618 -21.58 -24.32 5.68
C LYS A 618 -22.34 -24.96 6.85
N THR A 619 -23.54 -25.49 6.58
CA THR A 619 -24.33 -26.21 7.60
C THR A 619 -23.75 -27.61 7.82
N ALA A 620 -24.14 -28.28 8.92
CA ALA A 620 -23.76 -29.67 9.17
C ALA A 620 -24.25 -30.64 8.07
N ILE A 621 -25.29 -30.23 7.32
CA ILE A 621 -25.92 -31.01 6.25
C ILE A 621 -25.24 -30.76 4.89
N HIS A 622 -24.38 -29.74 4.79
CA HIS A 622 -23.71 -29.35 3.55
C HIS A 622 -23.03 -30.49 2.77
N PRO A 623 -22.32 -31.46 3.41
CA PRO A 623 -21.74 -32.60 2.68
C PRO A 623 -22.79 -33.42 1.92
N TRP A 624 -24.00 -33.57 2.47
CA TRP A 624 -25.10 -34.27 1.79
C TRP A 624 -25.61 -33.47 0.59
N HIS A 625 -25.74 -32.15 0.74
CA HIS A 625 -26.16 -31.27 -0.35
C HIS A 625 -25.21 -31.36 -1.55
N VAL A 626 -23.90 -31.33 -1.29
CA VAL A 626 -22.87 -31.52 -2.34
C VAL A 626 -22.99 -32.90 -2.98
N GLN A 627 -23.11 -33.97 -2.17
CA GLN A 627 -23.25 -35.34 -2.67
C GLN A 627 -24.48 -35.53 -3.57
N ARG A 628 -25.54 -34.75 -3.34
CA ARG A 628 -26.80 -34.82 -4.11
C ARG A 628 -26.88 -33.81 -5.24
N GLY A 629 -25.77 -33.17 -5.60
CA GLY A 629 -25.70 -32.27 -6.74
C GLY A 629 -26.50 -30.97 -6.54
N ALA A 630 -26.66 -30.52 -5.29
CA ALA A 630 -27.30 -29.24 -5.02
C ALA A 630 -26.54 -28.11 -5.71
N MET A 631 -27.28 -27.21 -6.36
CA MET A 631 -26.75 -25.90 -6.72
C MET A 631 -26.82 -24.99 -5.50
N PHE A 632 -25.86 -24.08 -5.31
CA PHE A 632 -25.78 -23.24 -4.12
C PHE A 632 -25.97 -21.75 -4.44
N GLU A 633 -26.65 -21.04 -3.56
CA GLU A 633 -26.70 -19.58 -3.53
C GLU A 633 -25.87 -19.03 -2.36
N ASN A 634 -25.34 -17.82 -2.52
CA ASN A 634 -24.69 -17.08 -1.44
C ASN A 634 -25.74 -16.23 -0.69
N VAL A 635 -26.01 -16.57 0.56
CA VAL A 635 -26.90 -15.79 1.44
C VAL A 635 -26.05 -15.20 2.57
N GLY A 636 -25.54 -13.99 2.34
CA GLY A 636 -24.41 -13.48 3.10
C GLY A 636 -23.21 -14.41 2.90
N GLN A 637 -22.59 -14.85 4.00
CA GLN A 637 -21.48 -15.80 3.99
C GLN A 637 -21.91 -17.27 3.88
N TRP A 638 -23.22 -17.58 3.95
CA TRP A 638 -23.71 -18.97 3.90
C TRP A 638 -23.82 -19.49 2.48
N LYS A 639 -23.36 -20.74 2.28
CA LYS A 639 -23.70 -21.56 1.10
C LYS A 639 -24.97 -22.36 1.38
N ARG A 640 -26.10 -21.88 0.85
CA ARG A 640 -27.39 -22.54 1.00
C ARG A 640 -27.77 -23.28 -0.27
N PRO A 641 -28.36 -24.50 -0.17
CA PRO A 641 -28.93 -25.16 -1.32
C PRO A 641 -29.97 -24.25 -1.99
N TRP A 642 -29.76 -24.00 -3.27
CA TRP A 642 -30.62 -23.17 -4.10
C TRP A 642 -31.71 -24.02 -4.76
N TYR A 643 -31.33 -25.15 -5.35
CA TYR A 643 -32.20 -26.18 -5.93
C TYR A 643 -31.39 -27.47 -6.19
N TYR A 644 -32.09 -28.58 -6.43
CA TYR A 644 -31.52 -29.91 -6.70
C TYR A 644 -31.95 -30.40 -8.09
N PRO A 645 -31.18 -30.08 -9.16
CA PRO A 645 -31.53 -30.48 -10.51
C PRO A 645 -31.37 -31.99 -10.72
N ARG A 646 -32.29 -32.59 -11.48
CA ARG A 646 -32.06 -33.89 -12.14
C ARG A 646 -31.23 -33.65 -13.41
N ALA A 647 -30.62 -34.72 -13.94
CA ALA A 647 -29.85 -34.65 -15.17
C ALA A 647 -30.68 -34.02 -16.31
N GLY A 648 -30.16 -32.96 -16.93
CA GLY A 648 -30.81 -32.24 -18.03
C GLY A 648 -31.85 -31.20 -17.63
N GLU A 649 -32.19 -31.04 -16.35
CA GLU A 649 -33.12 -30.01 -15.93
C GLU A 649 -32.47 -28.61 -15.88
N THR A 650 -33.20 -27.62 -16.37
CA THR A 650 -32.94 -26.21 -16.06
C THR A 650 -33.36 -25.89 -14.62
N MET A 651 -32.86 -24.77 -14.08
CA MET A 651 -33.29 -24.27 -12.77
C MET A 651 -34.82 -24.18 -12.65
N HIS A 652 -35.51 -23.66 -13.67
CA HIS A 652 -36.96 -23.48 -13.63
C HIS A 652 -37.70 -24.82 -13.52
N GLN A 653 -37.32 -25.80 -14.34
CA GLN A 653 -37.92 -27.14 -14.31
C GLN A 653 -37.69 -27.84 -12.97
N ALA A 654 -36.47 -27.77 -12.43
CA ALA A 654 -36.15 -28.36 -11.14
C ALA A 654 -36.99 -27.73 -10.01
N VAL A 655 -37.07 -26.39 -9.98
CA VAL A 655 -37.85 -25.66 -8.97
C VAL A 655 -39.35 -25.93 -9.12
N ASP A 656 -39.90 -25.96 -10.34
CA ASP A 656 -41.32 -26.24 -10.56
C ASP A 656 -41.68 -27.65 -10.07
N ARG A 657 -40.82 -28.63 -10.38
CA ARG A 657 -40.93 -30.00 -9.86
C ARG A 657 -40.87 -30.03 -8.33
N GLU A 658 -39.90 -29.35 -7.71
CA GLU A 658 -39.76 -29.30 -6.24
C GLU A 658 -40.97 -28.65 -5.55
N CYS A 659 -41.49 -27.56 -6.10
CA CYS A 659 -42.70 -26.89 -5.61
C CYS A 659 -43.90 -27.82 -5.67
N LEU A 660 -44.13 -28.46 -6.81
CA LEU A 660 -45.25 -29.39 -7.00
C LEU A 660 -45.12 -30.62 -6.10
N ALA A 661 -43.91 -31.19 -5.97
CA ALA A 661 -43.66 -32.34 -5.10
C ALA A 661 -43.97 -32.04 -3.64
N THR A 662 -43.60 -30.84 -3.16
CA THR A 662 -43.87 -30.41 -1.78
C THR A 662 -45.37 -30.31 -1.52
N ARG A 663 -46.12 -29.63 -2.40
CA ARG A 663 -47.58 -29.43 -2.21
C ARG A 663 -48.40 -30.69 -2.45
N LYS A 664 -47.99 -31.56 -3.36
CA LYS A 664 -48.69 -32.82 -3.64
C LYS A 664 -48.36 -33.94 -2.65
N SER A 665 -47.22 -33.86 -1.96
CA SER A 665 -46.75 -34.91 -1.06
C SER A 665 -45.92 -34.33 0.09
N VAL A 666 -44.61 -34.20 -0.07
CA VAL A 666 -43.69 -33.74 0.97
C VAL A 666 -42.40 -33.19 0.37
N GLY A 667 -41.88 -32.14 1.00
CA GLY A 667 -40.60 -31.51 0.72
C GLY A 667 -39.81 -31.29 2.01
N VAL A 668 -38.48 -31.24 1.89
CA VAL A 668 -37.56 -31.08 3.02
C VAL A 668 -36.57 -29.95 2.71
N LEU A 669 -36.41 -29.02 3.64
CA LEU A 669 -35.56 -27.85 3.53
C LEU A 669 -34.58 -27.77 4.71
N ASP A 670 -33.31 -27.48 4.42
CA ASP A 670 -32.33 -27.09 5.43
C ASP A 670 -32.57 -25.62 5.84
N ALA A 671 -33.17 -25.44 7.01
CA ALA A 671 -33.47 -24.15 7.62
C ALA A 671 -32.45 -23.75 8.71
N SER A 672 -31.33 -24.48 8.81
CA SER A 672 -30.33 -24.27 9.86
C SER A 672 -29.76 -22.86 9.87
N THR A 673 -29.71 -22.18 8.73
CA THR A 673 -29.10 -20.86 8.60
C THR A 673 -29.92 -19.69 9.17
N LEU A 674 -31.16 -19.89 9.60
CA LEU A 674 -31.92 -18.81 10.27
C LEU A 674 -31.17 -18.35 11.53
N GLY A 675 -31.21 -17.05 11.86
CA GLY A 675 -30.69 -16.61 13.15
C GLY A 675 -31.54 -17.17 14.28
N LYS A 676 -30.90 -17.47 15.42
CA LYS A 676 -31.57 -18.05 16.58
C LYS A 676 -30.99 -17.40 17.84
N ILE A 677 -31.86 -16.82 18.65
CA ILE A 677 -31.49 -16.12 19.88
C ILE A 677 -32.30 -16.73 21.01
N ASP A 678 -31.60 -17.26 22.00
CA ASP A 678 -32.14 -17.73 23.26
C ASP A 678 -32.28 -16.52 24.19
N ILE A 679 -33.47 -16.32 24.74
CA ILE A 679 -33.86 -15.13 25.49
C ILE A 679 -34.41 -15.60 26.83
N GLN A 680 -33.74 -15.26 27.92
CA GLN A 680 -34.10 -15.71 29.25
C GLN A 680 -34.21 -14.55 30.23
N GLY A 681 -35.08 -14.69 31.22
CA GLY A 681 -35.20 -13.75 32.33
C GLY A 681 -36.65 -13.35 32.61
N PRO A 682 -36.93 -12.82 33.82
CA PRO A 682 -38.29 -12.50 34.24
C PRO A 682 -38.96 -11.43 33.37
N ASP A 683 -38.18 -10.54 32.75
CA ASP A 683 -38.72 -9.43 31.95
C ASP A 683 -38.68 -9.73 30.43
N ALA A 684 -38.43 -10.99 30.04
CA ALA A 684 -38.25 -11.37 28.64
C ALA A 684 -39.49 -11.09 27.78
N ALA A 685 -40.69 -11.34 28.30
CA ALA A 685 -41.93 -11.06 27.60
C ALA A 685 -42.18 -9.56 27.40
N GLU A 686 -41.86 -8.76 28.41
CA GLU A 686 -41.94 -7.30 28.34
C GLU A 686 -40.97 -6.75 27.29
N PHE A 687 -39.73 -7.21 27.32
CA PHE A 687 -38.74 -6.83 26.33
C PHE A 687 -39.17 -7.20 24.90
N LEU A 688 -39.73 -8.40 24.69
CA LEU A 688 -40.26 -8.81 23.39
C LEU A 688 -41.41 -7.90 22.91
N ASN A 689 -42.26 -7.38 23.80
CA ASN A 689 -43.29 -6.40 23.43
C ASN A 689 -42.73 -5.08 22.91
N TRP A 690 -41.53 -4.70 23.35
CA TRP A 690 -40.89 -3.47 22.90
C TRP A 690 -40.08 -3.67 21.62
N ILE A 691 -39.56 -4.88 21.41
CA ILE A 691 -38.80 -5.22 20.19
C ILE A 691 -39.71 -5.53 18.99
N TYR A 692 -40.87 -6.17 19.23
CA TYR A 692 -41.81 -6.54 18.17
C TYR A 692 -43.04 -5.62 18.15
N THR A 693 -43.72 -5.58 17.01
CA THR A 693 -44.96 -4.81 16.83
C THR A 693 -46.20 -5.40 17.51
N ASN A 694 -46.16 -6.68 17.87
CA ASN A 694 -47.30 -7.40 18.44
C ASN A 694 -47.06 -7.84 19.88
N ASN A 695 -48.13 -8.16 20.60
CA ASN A 695 -48.08 -8.58 22.01
C ASN A 695 -47.40 -9.96 22.16
N TRP A 696 -46.67 -10.18 23.25
CA TRP A 696 -45.98 -11.40 23.66
C TRP A 696 -46.33 -11.87 25.08
N SER A 697 -46.92 -11.01 25.93
CA SER A 697 -47.22 -11.32 27.34
C SER A 697 -48.19 -12.48 27.55
N ASN A 698 -49.04 -12.79 26.57
CA ASN A 698 -50.02 -13.87 26.66
C ASN A 698 -49.60 -15.16 25.93
N LEU A 699 -48.37 -15.22 25.37
CA LEU A 699 -47.89 -16.39 24.67
C LEU A 699 -47.54 -17.52 25.66
N GLN A 700 -48.38 -18.55 25.68
CA GLN A 700 -48.22 -19.68 26.60
C GLN A 700 -46.99 -20.54 26.26
N PRO A 701 -46.35 -21.22 27.24
CA PRO A 701 -45.32 -22.22 26.99
C PRO A 701 -45.76 -23.27 25.96
N GLY A 702 -44.82 -23.68 25.09
CA GLY A 702 -45.09 -24.57 23.97
C GLY A 702 -45.84 -23.91 22.81
N ARG A 703 -46.03 -22.58 22.80
CA ARG A 703 -46.61 -21.84 21.68
C ARG A 703 -45.56 -21.02 20.94
N CYS A 704 -45.79 -20.88 19.64
CA CYS A 704 -44.98 -20.07 18.74
C CYS A 704 -45.80 -18.85 18.28
N ARG A 705 -45.14 -17.73 17.99
CA ARG A 705 -45.77 -16.56 17.39
C ARG A 705 -44.84 -15.90 16.38
N TYR A 706 -45.38 -15.43 15.27
CA TYR A 706 -44.66 -14.64 14.28
C TYR A 706 -44.76 -13.15 14.63
N GLY A 707 -43.70 -12.39 14.40
CA GLY A 707 -43.70 -10.94 14.62
C GLY A 707 -42.78 -10.20 13.65
N PHE A 708 -43.08 -8.92 13.45
CA PHE A 708 -42.20 -7.97 12.76
C PHE A 708 -41.42 -7.14 13.78
N MET A 709 -40.14 -6.96 13.53
CA MET A 709 -39.30 -5.98 14.23
C MET A 709 -39.15 -4.76 13.32
N LEU A 710 -39.36 -3.58 13.87
CA LEU A 710 -39.22 -2.33 13.13
C LEU A 710 -37.96 -1.59 13.58
N GLY A 711 -37.42 -0.77 12.68
CA GLY A 711 -36.51 0.31 13.07
C GLY A 711 -37.27 1.43 13.79
N GLU A 712 -36.53 2.39 14.35
CA GLU A 712 -37.10 3.59 14.98
C GLU A 712 -37.93 4.43 14.01
N ASP A 713 -37.70 4.29 12.71
CA ASP A 713 -38.45 4.94 11.62
C ASP A 713 -39.78 4.23 11.27
N GLY A 714 -40.11 3.14 11.97
CA GLY A 714 -41.31 2.34 11.73
C GLY A 714 -41.22 1.40 10.52
N MET A 715 -40.04 1.26 9.89
CA MET A 715 -39.84 0.37 8.75
C MET A 715 -39.43 -1.02 9.18
N VAL A 716 -39.87 -2.05 8.44
CA VAL A 716 -39.52 -3.45 8.75
C VAL A 716 -38.01 -3.65 8.68
N MET A 717 -37.42 -4.02 9.81
CA MET A 717 -36.00 -4.32 9.97
C MET A 717 -35.73 -5.82 9.82
N ASP A 718 -36.48 -6.65 10.55
CA ASP A 718 -36.40 -8.11 10.49
C ASP A 718 -37.75 -8.73 10.92
N ASP A 719 -37.84 -10.04 10.82
CA ASP A 719 -39.03 -10.80 11.16
C ASP A 719 -38.68 -12.23 11.54
N GLY A 720 -39.61 -12.90 12.22
CA GLY A 720 -39.45 -14.31 12.49
C GLY A 720 -40.41 -14.84 13.52
N VAL A 721 -40.19 -16.10 13.89
CA VAL A 721 -41.03 -16.81 14.86
C VAL A 721 -40.28 -16.96 16.16
N THR A 722 -40.93 -16.61 17.27
CA THR A 722 -40.40 -16.84 18.62
C THR A 722 -41.27 -17.86 19.33
N THR A 723 -40.63 -18.86 19.93
CA THR A 723 -41.26 -19.92 20.71
C THR A 723 -41.10 -19.61 22.19
N CYS A 724 -42.21 -19.62 22.94
CA CYS A 724 -42.17 -19.63 24.40
C CYS A 724 -41.84 -21.05 24.87
N ILE A 725 -40.61 -21.28 25.32
CA ILE A 725 -40.18 -22.58 25.85
C ILE A 725 -40.76 -22.77 27.26
N ALA A 726 -40.64 -21.74 28.09
CA ALA A 726 -41.16 -21.64 29.45
C ALA A 726 -41.51 -20.17 29.75
N PRO A 727 -42.19 -19.84 30.87
CA PRO A 727 -42.68 -18.47 31.13
C PRO A 727 -41.62 -17.35 31.01
N ASN A 728 -40.36 -17.64 31.33
CA ASN A 728 -39.25 -16.70 31.30
C ASN A 728 -38.16 -17.13 30.29
N HIS A 729 -38.51 -17.95 29.30
CA HIS A 729 -37.56 -18.54 28.36
C HIS A 729 -38.16 -18.63 26.96
N TYR A 730 -37.59 -17.87 26.04
CA TYR A 730 -38.01 -17.79 24.65
C TYR A 730 -36.86 -18.16 23.72
N LEU A 731 -37.20 -18.79 22.59
CA LEU A 731 -36.28 -19.02 21.49
C LEU A 731 -36.79 -18.27 20.26
N MET A 732 -36.12 -17.18 19.92
CA MET A 732 -36.41 -16.37 18.75
C MET A 732 -35.71 -16.95 17.52
N THR A 733 -36.40 -16.93 16.39
CA THR A 733 -35.78 -17.07 15.06
C THR A 733 -35.84 -15.76 14.30
N THR A 734 -34.81 -15.47 13.52
CA THR A 734 -34.68 -14.27 12.69
C THR A 734 -34.37 -14.66 11.25
N THR A 735 -34.34 -13.70 10.33
CA THR A 735 -33.83 -13.99 8.98
C THR A 735 -32.36 -14.42 9.02
N THR A 736 -31.91 -15.21 8.03
CA THR A 736 -30.51 -15.62 7.90
C THR A 736 -29.55 -14.44 7.76
N GLY A 737 -29.95 -13.40 7.03
CA GLY A 737 -29.11 -12.20 6.82
C GLY A 737 -29.10 -11.27 8.03
N GLY A 738 -30.20 -11.22 8.78
CA GLY A 738 -30.38 -10.32 9.93
C GLY A 738 -29.86 -10.86 11.26
N ALA A 739 -29.46 -12.14 11.37
CA ALA A 739 -29.12 -12.79 12.63
C ALA A 739 -28.18 -11.97 13.55
N ALA A 740 -27.03 -11.52 13.02
CA ALA A 740 -26.08 -10.71 13.80
C ALA A 740 -26.62 -9.30 14.09
N HIS A 741 -27.37 -8.72 13.15
CA HIS A 741 -27.94 -7.38 13.29
C HIS A 741 -29.03 -7.34 14.37
N VAL A 742 -29.94 -8.31 14.39
CA VAL A 742 -31.00 -8.42 15.41
C VAL A 742 -30.41 -8.63 16.80
N MET A 743 -29.40 -9.51 16.94
CA MET A 743 -28.70 -9.69 18.23
C MET A 743 -28.10 -8.37 18.72
N ALA A 744 -27.38 -7.64 17.85
CA ALA A 744 -26.78 -6.37 18.21
C ALA A 744 -27.84 -5.29 18.52
N TRP A 745 -28.98 -5.32 17.81
CA TRP A 745 -30.11 -4.43 18.05
C TRP A 745 -30.70 -4.64 19.44
N MET A 746 -31.01 -5.89 19.79
CA MET A 746 -31.57 -6.24 21.09
C MET A 746 -30.60 -5.91 22.24
N GLU A 747 -29.31 -6.23 22.07
CA GLU A 747 -28.26 -5.85 23.04
C GLU A 747 -28.10 -4.35 23.20
N ARG A 748 -28.16 -3.57 22.10
CA ARG A 748 -28.13 -2.10 22.16
C ARG A 748 -29.23 -1.59 23.09
N TRP A 749 -30.48 -2.00 22.87
CA TRP A 749 -31.59 -1.54 23.69
C TRP A 749 -31.46 -1.93 25.16
N LEU A 750 -31.06 -3.17 25.46
CA LEU A 750 -30.84 -3.62 26.84
C LEU A 750 -29.70 -2.86 27.52
N GLN A 751 -28.60 -2.60 26.81
CA GLN A 751 -27.42 -1.96 27.40
C GLN A 751 -27.56 -0.44 27.53
N THR A 752 -28.23 0.23 26.58
CA THR A 752 -28.26 1.70 26.52
C THR A 752 -29.56 2.32 27.01
N GLU A 753 -30.71 1.68 26.76
CA GLU A 753 -32.02 2.28 27.06
C GLU A 753 -32.72 1.60 28.24
N TRP A 754 -32.63 0.28 28.34
CA TRP A 754 -33.37 -0.52 29.32
C TRP A 754 -32.49 -1.42 30.20
N PRO A 755 -31.42 -0.90 30.82
CA PRO A 755 -30.50 -1.71 31.63
C PRO A 755 -31.11 -2.24 32.93
N HIS A 756 -32.34 -1.82 33.26
CA HIS A 756 -33.08 -2.31 34.42
C HIS A 756 -33.84 -3.62 34.15
N LEU A 757 -34.09 -3.96 32.87
CA LEU A 757 -34.74 -5.22 32.51
C LEU A 757 -33.78 -6.39 32.74
N LYS A 758 -34.23 -7.40 33.46
CA LYS A 758 -33.49 -8.65 33.69
C LYS A 758 -33.74 -9.59 32.52
N VAL A 759 -33.10 -9.31 31.40
CA VAL A 759 -33.15 -10.12 30.18
C VAL A 759 -31.73 -10.46 29.74
N TYR A 760 -31.52 -11.72 29.39
CA TYR A 760 -30.24 -12.26 28.97
C TYR A 760 -30.39 -12.91 27.61
N LEU A 761 -29.54 -12.50 26.68
CA LEU A 761 -29.58 -12.93 25.30
C LEU A 761 -28.39 -13.85 25.01
N THR A 762 -28.61 -14.93 24.27
CA THR A 762 -27.53 -15.79 23.79
C THR A 762 -27.82 -16.20 22.35
N SER A 763 -26.91 -15.88 21.43
CA SER A 763 -27.01 -16.43 20.07
C SER A 763 -26.77 -17.94 20.11
N VAL A 764 -27.80 -18.69 19.72
CA VAL A 764 -27.75 -20.16 19.56
C VAL A 764 -27.89 -20.55 18.09
N THR A 765 -27.57 -19.62 17.18
CA THR A 765 -27.69 -19.79 15.73
C THR A 765 -26.94 -21.02 15.22
N ASP A 766 -25.66 -21.17 15.60
CA ASP A 766 -24.82 -22.29 15.16
C ASP A 766 -24.96 -23.55 16.05
N HIS A 767 -25.71 -23.45 17.16
CA HIS A 767 -25.97 -24.59 18.05
C HIS A 767 -27.02 -25.54 17.47
N TRP A 768 -28.01 -25.01 16.73
CA TRP A 768 -29.14 -25.78 16.23
C TRP A 768 -29.08 -25.99 14.72
N SER A 769 -29.10 -27.24 14.28
CA SER A 769 -29.51 -27.59 12.91
C SER A 769 -31.02 -27.72 12.85
N VAL A 770 -31.63 -27.10 11.84
CA VAL A 770 -33.09 -27.07 11.68
C VAL A 770 -33.47 -27.62 10.33
N MET A 771 -34.35 -28.61 10.33
CA MET A 771 -34.92 -29.20 9.14
C MET A 771 -36.42 -28.91 9.09
N SER A 772 -36.87 -28.28 8.00
CA SER A 772 -38.30 -28.06 7.76
C SER A 772 -38.82 -29.15 6.83
N VAL A 773 -39.81 -29.92 7.29
CA VAL A 773 -40.51 -30.95 6.51
C VAL A 773 -41.94 -30.45 6.27
N ALA A 774 -42.30 -30.22 5.01
CA ALA A 774 -43.55 -29.56 4.62
C ALA A 774 -44.31 -30.33 3.54
N GLY A 775 -45.64 -30.30 3.58
CA GLY A 775 -46.55 -30.98 2.65
C GLY A 775 -47.56 -31.88 3.38
N PRO A 776 -48.62 -32.35 2.68
CA PRO A 776 -49.65 -33.18 3.28
C PRO A 776 -49.12 -34.47 3.95
N ASN A 777 -48.02 -35.04 3.44
CA ASN A 777 -47.41 -36.26 3.99
C ASN A 777 -46.31 -36.00 5.04
N ALA A 778 -46.08 -34.74 5.43
CA ALA A 778 -45.01 -34.39 6.38
C ALA A 778 -45.14 -35.15 7.71
N ARG A 779 -46.36 -35.30 8.22
CA ARG A 779 -46.65 -36.06 9.45
C ARG A 779 -46.21 -37.51 9.36
N THR A 780 -46.67 -38.19 8.31
CA THR A 780 -46.39 -39.60 8.07
C THR A 780 -44.89 -39.86 7.94
N VAL A 781 -44.16 -38.96 7.27
CA VAL A 781 -42.71 -39.07 7.11
C VAL A 781 -41.98 -38.93 8.45
N ILE A 782 -42.36 -37.98 9.29
CA ILE A 782 -41.72 -37.76 10.59
C ILE A 782 -42.03 -38.91 11.56
N GLN A 783 -43.27 -39.40 11.58
CA GLN A 783 -43.65 -40.60 12.32
C GLN A 783 -42.83 -41.82 11.88
N ALA A 784 -42.70 -42.05 10.57
CA ALA A 784 -41.89 -43.14 10.02
C ALA A 784 -40.39 -42.99 10.30
N ALA A 785 -39.91 -41.77 10.53
CA ALA A 785 -38.53 -41.51 10.98
C ALA A 785 -38.32 -41.82 12.47
N GLY A 786 -39.33 -42.30 13.20
CA GLY A 786 -39.25 -42.65 14.61
C GLY A 786 -39.44 -41.44 15.54
N CYS A 787 -40.50 -40.67 15.33
CA CYS A 787 -40.92 -39.59 16.22
C CYS A 787 -41.80 -40.14 17.35
N ASP A 788 -41.47 -39.77 18.60
CA ASP A 788 -42.22 -40.19 19.80
C ASP A 788 -43.35 -39.22 20.20
N VAL A 789 -43.36 -38.01 19.62
CA VAL A 789 -44.41 -37.02 19.83
C VAL A 789 -45.66 -37.36 19.01
N ASP A 790 -46.84 -37.31 19.64
CA ASP A 790 -48.12 -37.35 18.93
C ASP A 790 -48.29 -36.11 18.05
N LEU A 791 -48.18 -36.33 16.75
CA LEU A 791 -48.27 -35.29 15.73
C LEU A 791 -49.70 -34.99 15.31
N GLU A 792 -50.72 -35.68 15.86
CA GLU A 792 -52.12 -35.49 15.45
C GLU A 792 -52.62 -34.06 15.61
N ASN A 793 -53.60 -33.62 14.82
CA ASN A 793 -53.97 -32.20 14.76
C ASN A 793 -54.51 -31.67 16.10
N ASP A 794 -55.27 -32.51 16.81
CA ASP A 794 -55.89 -32.19 18.08
C ASP A 794 -54.85 -32.14 19.22
N SER A 795 -53.83 -33.00 19.13
CA SER A 795 -52.71 -33.05 20.07
C SER A 795 -51.65 -31.97 19.77
N PHE A 796 -51.40 -31.68 18.50
CA PHE A 796 -50.32 -30.82 18.04
C PHE A 796 -50.86 -29.74 17.08
N SER A 797 -51.55 -28.76 17.64
CA SER A 797 -52.16 -27.65 16.89
C SER A 797 -51.14 -26.73 16.20
N PHE A 798 -51.57 -25.98 15.18
CA PHE A 798 -50.71 -25.04 14.45
C PHE A 798 -50.07 -24.00 15.40
N MET A 799 -48.81 -23.62 15.12
CA MET A 799 -48.00 -22.71 15.93
C MET A 799 -47.82 -23.18 17.39
N SER A 800 -47.62 -24.48 17.57
CA SER A 800 -47.12 -25.06 18.83
C SER A 800 -45.76 -25.72 18.65
N MET A 801 -45.11 -26.01 19.77
CA MET A 801 -43.85 -26.71 19.88
C MET A 801 -43.96 -27.80 20.94
N ARG A 802 -43.34 -28.95 20.68
CA ARG A 802 -43.19 -30.04 21.64
C ARG A 802 -41.73 -30.53 21.63
N GLU A 803 -41.23 -30.90 22.79
CA GLU A 803 -39.95 -31.59 22.95
C GLU A 803 -40.18 -33.10 22.94
N GLY A 804 -39.24 -33.85 22.37
CA GLY A 804 -39.29 -35.30 22.26
C GLY A 804 -38.07 -35.81 21.51
N THR A 805 -38.21 -36.92 20.80
CA THR A 805 -37.17 -37.49 19.95
C THR A 805 -37.66 -37.73 18.53
N VAL A 806 -36.76 -37.57 17.56
CA VAL A 806 -36.96 -38.00 16.16
C VAL A 806 -35.76 -38.83 15.74
N ALA A 807 -35.98 -40.04 15.27
CA ALA A 807 -34.91 -41.02 14.98
C ALA A 807 -34.01 -41.28 16.20
N GLY A 808 -34.58 -41.25 17.42
CA GLY A 808 -33.84 -41.39 18.68
C GLY A 808 -32.97 -40.19 19.05
N ILE A 809 -33.08 -39.07 18.32
CA ILE A 809 -32.32 -37.84 18.58
C ILE A 809 -33.22 -36.85 19.34
N PRO A 810 -32.79 -36.31 20.50
CA PRO A 810 -33.52 -35.26 21.20
C PRO A 810 -33.77 -34.05 20.29
N ALA A 811 -35.03 -33.67 20.15
CA ALA A 811 -35.47 -32.67 19.19
C ALA A 811 -36.55 -31.74 19.75
N ARG A 812 -36.52 -30.49 19.30
CA ARG A 812 -37.65 -29.57 19.38
C ARG A 812 -38.39 -29.61 18.07
N ILE A 813 -39.67 -29.99 18.11
CA ILE A 813 -40.53 -30.09 16.94
C ILE A 813 -41.50 -28.92 17.02
N SER A 814 -41.53 -28.07 16.00
CA SER A 814 -42.40 -26.90 15.94
C SER A 814 -43.30 -26.99 14.71
N ARG A 815 -44.62 -26.86 14.88
CA ARG A 815 -45.56 -26.83 13.76
C ARG A 815 -45.67 -25.42 13.16
N ILE A 816 -44.59 -25.00 12.51
CA ILE A 816 -44.40 -23.71 11.85
C ILE A 816 -44.38 -23.94 10.33
N SER A 817 -45.09 -23.09 9.58
CA SER A 817 -45.11 -23.16 8.11
C SER A 817 -44.85 -21.79 7.49
N PHE A 818 -43.96 -21.78 6.50
CA PHE A 818 -43.71 -20.63 5.62
C PHE A 818 -44.20 -20.87 4.18
N SER A 819 -44.93 -21.97 3.95
CA SER A 819 -45.38 -22.40 2.60
C SER A 819 -46.90 -22.42 2.44
N GLY A 820 -47.63 -22.32 3.57
CA GLY A 820 -49.08 -22.55 3.64
C GLY A 820 -49.45 -24.02 3.82
N GLU A 821 -48.51 -24.96 3.66
CA GLU A 821 -48.74 -26.39 3.85
C GLU A 821 -48.62 -26.79 5.33
N LEU A 822 -49.11 -27.99 5.68
CA LEU A 822 -48.71 -28.66 6.92
C LEU A 822 -47.18 -28.77 6.95
N ALA A 823 -46.56 -28.28 8.03
CA ALA A 823 -45.11 -28.31 8.15
C ALA A 823 -44.67 -28.47 9.60
N PHE A 824 -43.51 -29.10 9.77
CA PHE A 824 -42.82 -29.24 11.04
C PHE A 824 -41.35 -28.83 10.85
N GLU A 825 -40.88 -27.93 11.71
CA GLU A 825 -39.47 -27.62 11.86
C GLU A 825 -38.90 -28.44 13.02
N ILE A 826 -37.89 -29.25 12.73
CA ILE A 826 -37.24 -30.14 13.70
C ILE A 826 -35.86 -29.57 13.97
N SER A 827 -35.64 -29.11 15.21
CA SER A 827 -34.39 -28.55 15.68
C SER A 827 -33.64 -29.56 16.55
N VAL A 828 -32.40 -29.86 16.19
CA VAL A 828 -31.49 -30.74 16.93
C VAL A 828 -30.13 -30.07 17.09
N ASN A 829 -29.29 -30.56 18.00
CA ASN A 829 -27.92 -30.09 18.09
C ASN A 829 -27.23 -30.23 16.72
N ALA A 830 -26.46 -29.21 16.31
CA ALA A 830 -25.90 -29.14 14.97
C ALA A 830 -25.03 -30.35 14.59
N ASN A 831 -24.34 -30.97 15.56
CA ASN A 831 -23.56 -32.18 15.33
C ASN A 831 -24.42 -33.40 14.92
N GLN A 832 -25.72 -33.39 15.21
CA GLN A 832 -26.69 -34.44 14.86
C GLN A 832 -27.52 -34.10 13.61
N GLY A 833 -27.40 -32.89 13.07
CA GLY A 833 -28.21 -32.42 11.94
C GLY A 833 -28.14 -33.31 10.71
N LEU A 834 -26.95 -33.81 10.34
CA LEU A 834 -26.77 -34.71 9.20
C LEU A 834 -27.40 -36.09 9.44
N ALA A 835 -27.34 -36.60 10.67
CA ALA A 835 -27.95 -37.89 11.02
C ALA A 835 -29.47 -37.81 10.91
N LEU A 836 -30.07 -36.78 11.53
CA LEU A 836 -31.50 -36.50 11.41
C LEU A 836 -31.93 -36.36 9.93
N TRP A 837 -31.18 -35.57 9.15
CA TRP A 837 -31.47 -35.37 7.73
C TRP A 837 -31.52 -36.69 6.96
N ARG A 838 -30.53 -37.57 7.17
CA ARG A 838 -30.49 -38.88 6.51
C ARG A 838 -31.66 -39.77 6.91
N SER A 839 -32.04 -39.79 8.19
CA SER A 839 -33.17 -40.58 8.68
C SER A 839 -34.48 -40.13 8.07
N VAL A 840 -34.75 -38.82 8.05
CA VAL A 840 -35.98 -38.28 7.44
C VAL A 840 -36.01 -38.45 5.93
N MET A 841 -34.88 -38.23 5.25
CA MET A 841 -34.78 -38.50 3.81
C MET A 841 -34.97 -39.98 3.48
N ALA A 842 -34.58 -40.91 4.35
CA ALA A 842 -34.82 -42.35 4.18
C ALA A 842 -36.30 -42.70 4.36
N ALA A 843 -36.93 -42.20 5.43
CA ALA A 843 -38.35 -42.40 5.70
C ALA A 843 -39.25 -41.84 4.58
N GLY A 844 -38.88 -40.70 3.99
CA GLY A 844 -39.65 -40.06 2.93
C GLY A 844 -39.59 -40.73 1.55
N ARG A 845 -38.72 -41.73 1.32
CA ARG A 845 -38.55 -42.37 0.00
C ARG A 845 -39.83 -43.00 -0.54
N VAL A 846 -40.69 -43.53 0.35
CA VAL A 846 -41.94 -44.22 -0.01
C VAL A 846 -43.00 -43.25 -0.54
N PHE A 847 -42.88 -41.95 -0.24
CA PHE A 847 -43.84 -40.90 -0.58
C PHE A 847 -43.43 -40.05 -1.78
N CYS A 848 -42.27 -40.36 -2.38
CA CYS A 848 -41.88 -39.87 -3.69
C CYS A 848 -42.61 -40.69 -4.76
N CYS A 849 -43.74 -40.18 -5.27
CA CYS A 849 -44.44 -40.79 -6.40
C CYS A 849 -43.58 -40.73 -7.66
N GLU A 850 -42.74 -41.75 -7.89
CA GLU A 850 -42.29 -42.25 -9.20
C GLU A 850 -41.41 -43.48 -8.97
N ARG A 851 -41.96 -44.69 -9.22
CA ARG A 851 -41.18 -45.92 -9.37
C ARG A 851 -40.33 -45.77 -10.64
N SER A 852 -39.04 -45.43 -10.53
CA SER A 852 -38.06 -45.77 -11.58
C SER A 852 -37.30 -47.03 -11.16
N THR A 853 -37.58 -48.12 -11.86
CA THR A 853 -36.75 -49.31 -11.86
C THR A 853 -35.35 -48.93 -12.38
N HIS A 854 -34.31 -49.37 -11.67
CA HIS A 854 -32.87 -49.15 -11.90
C HIS A 854 -32.29 -47.79 -11.46
N ASP A 855 -31.38 -47.91 -10.48
CA ASP A 855 -30.50 -46.91 -9.86
C ASP A 855 -31.12 -46.02 -8.75
N GLY A 856 -30.80 -46.36 -7.49
CA GLY A 856 -31.25 -45.69 -6.27
C GLY A 856 -30.66 -44.28 -6.02
N ARG A 857 -30.44 -43.51 -7.10
CA ARG A 857 -29.78 -42.19 -7.08
C ARG A 857 -30.75 -41.00 -7.12
N ASN A 858 -32.02 -41.19 -7.52
CA ASN A 858 -32.94 -40.08 -7.90
C ASN A 858 -34.17 -39.85 -7.01
N THR A 859 -34.09 -40.05 -5.69
CA THR A 859 -35.16 -39.61 -4.76
C THR A 859 -34.88 -38.18 -4.26
N THR A 860 -35.35 -37.17 -5.00
CA THR A 860 -35.39 -35.77 -4.53
C THR A 860 -36.78 -35.45 -3.97
N LEU A 861 -36.87 -35.41 -2.63
CA LEU A 861 -37.93 -34.69 -1.92
C LEU A 861 -37.72 -33.19 -2.19
N GLY A 862 -38.78 -32.47 -2.52
CA GLY A 862 -38.68 -31.09 -3.00
C GLY A 862 -38.09 -30.15 -1.94
N CYS A 863 -37.12 -29.32 -2.31
CA CYS A 863 -36.70 -28.21 -1.48
C CYS A 863 -37.73 -27.08 -1.68
N GLY A 864 -38.62 -26.87 -0.72
CA GLY A 864 -39.64 -25.82 -0.82
C GLY A 864 -38.98 -24.45 -0.98
N ARG A 865 -39.00 -23.90 -2.21
CA ARG A 865 -38.52 -22.54 -2.47
C ARG A 865 -39.37 -21.54 -1.69
N LYS A 866 -38.73 -20.68 -0.89
CA LYS A 866 -39.32 -19.40 -0.47
C LYS A 866 -39.59 -18.58 -1.73
N THR A 867 -40.84 -18.49 -2.18
CA THR A 867 -41.23 -17.72 -3.36
C THR A 867 -40.96 -16.21 -3.15
N ARG A 868 -39.77 -15.73 -3.55
CA ARG A 868 -39.56 -14.32 -3.88
C ARG A 868 -40.13 -14.04 -5.28
N SER A 869 -41.45 -13.98 -5.42
CA SER A 869 -42.11 -13.53 -6.66
C SER A 869 -41.88 -12.03 -6.96
N HIS A 870 -41.45 -11.23 -5.98
CA HIS A 870 -41.34 -9.77 -6.13
C HIS A 870 -40.06 -9.23 -6.78
N LYS A 871 -38.93 -9.96 -6.80
CA LYS A 871 -37.68 -9.42 -7.39
C LYS A 871 -37.56 -9.63 -8.90
N TYR A 872 -38.29 -10.57 -9.49
CA TYR A 872 -38.22 -10.82 -10.94
C TYR A 872 -39.11 -9.87 -11.75
N LEU A 873 -40.28 -9.45 -11.22
CA LEU A 873 -41.14 -8.46 -11.86
C LEU A 873 -40.45 -7.09 -12.05
N ARG A 874 -39.64 -6.65 -11.06
CA ARG A 874 -38.84 -5.41 -11.17
C ARG A 874 -37.72 -5.47 -12.23
N LYS A 875 -37.22 -6.65 -12.59
CA LYS A 875 -36.15 -6.79 -13.60
C LYS A 875 -36.72 -6.72 -15.02
N THR A 876 -37.94 -7.18 -15.24
CA THR A 876 -38.68 -7.00 -16.50
C THR A 876 -39.20 -5.58 -16.69
N GLU A 877 -39.56 -4.87 -15.62
CA GLU A 877 -39.96 -3.44 -15.71
C GLU A 877 -38.77 -2.51 -15.99
N ARG A 878 -37.60 -2.74 -15.38
CA ARG A 878 -36.38 -1.95 -15.68
C ARG A 878 -35.89 -2.10 -17.13
N LYS A 879 -36.17 -3.24 -17.78
CA LYS A 879 -35.84 -3.46 -19.19
C LYS A 879 -36.78 -2.73 -20.15
N ARG A 880 -38.02 -2.44 -19.74
CA ARG A 880 -38.94 -1.58 -20.51
C ARG A 880 -38.69 -0.09 -20.30
N GLN A 881 -38.12 0.31 -19.16
CA GLN A 881 -37.77 1.71 -18.89
C GLN A 881 -36.45 2.16 -19.53
N SER A 882 -35.56 1.24 -19.90
CA SER A 882 -34.32 1.56 -20.63
C SER A 882 -34.50 1.77 -22.14
N ASP A 883 -35.64 1.35 -22.70
CA ASP A 883 -35.96 1.52 -24.12
C ASP A 883 -36.79 2.79 -24.38
N LEU A 884 -37.00 3.62 -23.35
CA LEU A 884 -37.78 4.87 -23.39
C LEU A 884 -37.01 6.11 -22.85
N TYR A 885 -35.68 6.02 -22.71
CA TYR A 885 -34.81 7.17 -22.37
C TYR A 885 -33.58 7.27 -23.27
#